data_AF-A0A222NYG4-F1
#
_entry.id   AF-A0A222NYG4-F1
#
_cell.length_a   1.000
_cell.length_b   1.000
_cell.length_c   1.000
_cell.angle_alpha   90.00
_cell.angle_beta   90.00
_cell.angle_gamma   90.00
#
_symmetry.space_group_name_H-M   'P 1'
#
loop_
_entity.id
_entity.type
_entity.pdbx_description
1 polymer ?
#
loop_
_entity_poly.entity_id
_entity_poly.type
_entity_poly.pdbx_seq_one_letter_code
_entity_poly.pdbx_strand_id
1 'polypeptide(L)'
;MGNGVKEAKPENAKLKVKKTNIADNLPLAKGINSRYRISDELKYTAEIAGFKKITYRAVTINTQAKKLWAEVQKANEDLQEKLQAIDARLDELRQNASPANSKQRHNLLEKRNQILHNCAVNLATLHHNLSIIEKDLYPERREEQVFYNKKQAASELYVSLKNQVSALRFQLLQCDASTQKMLDEDLKQLELLLSQTNLISQEMEKIARNSEHRIITKEIYTHLANLLYELNDQAFAVTQICKLIEDRLTIITQDQTIAEKTTILQNIYNNLEATYQLVVTHRQHGTLSDRFKELLVNENYHFKLTFSADSFKPTIPVTTLHWSDNASQRTAVKTEREQLLRQLKEKEQVAQELVKVIVEYQKTLKEAIGEDLEYCLQRAALETAFGKRNSLPYYLRLKESINFNFQMNVDKPEFIVHLNHLLMNASAVTSVQMRQEDLKSFQETFLRDFPELFFTDNHFTYKGERYPRQESWNKTLNDYHIAQQRIKSAFAHGDAKTRYAAINYTAELVKLHDSRAAIEEFIENYTKERRQIAKEVQALQEQLIHYPLIPIENHSFTYASTAYPLLSIKATVESYNLTQQTLTTNLAANLSTMTPVKLSQLQNNLKILEENKKAIAAYVQHQNWIKELRLVSLKLKQHENLLEPKIKLADKICQRIEEEITRIEKNNPQDERIAFLKKLKIPFIEVTARLTSAKERIEEVLQAKRDTTNLKQQLTTAKGFLAEMIGINQETLQYLDQSVKEQLSATNLSKLTDSIPILKELFQFIETKLIQPLHKLLTGSEKAYQPGLFASKAEKNLHAFKRDIIPEIEELQKQQRAAPAA
;
A
#
# COMPACT_ATOMS: atom_id res chain seq x y z
N MET A 1 19.03 5.35 61.42
CA MET A 1 19.68 5.02 62.70
C MET A 1 20.28 6.31 63.24
N GLY A 2 19.56 7.02 64.10
CA GLY A 2 19.96 8.32 64.63
C GLY A 2 20.28 8.21 66.11
N ASN A 3 21.51 8.57 66.48
CA ASN A 3 21.96 8.65 67.87
C ASN A 3 21.18 9.73 68.62
N GLY A 4 20.44 9.30 69.63
CA GLY A 4 19.70 10.17 70.53
C GLY A 4 20.65 10.94 71.45
N VAL A 5 20.88 12.21 71.11
CA VAL A 5 21.44 13.20 72.04
C VAL A 5 20.31 13.62 72.96
N LYS A 6 20.37 13.21 74.23
CA LYS A 6 19.49 13.70 75.29
C LYS A 6 19.86 15.16 75.57
N GLU A 7 19.05 16.09 75.05
CA GLU A 7 19.08 17.49 75.47
C GLU A 7 18.73 17.59 76.95
N ALA A 8 19.70 18.03 77.75
CA ALA A 8 19.48 18.46 79.12
C ALA A 8 18.65 19.75 79.09
N LYS A 9 17.40 19.67 79.57
CA LYS A 9 16.55 20.83 79.79
C LYS A 9 17.17 21.71 80.89
N PRO A 10 17.44 23.00 80.65
CA PRO A 10 17.67 23.93 81.74
C PRO A 10 16.31 24.22 82.39
N GLU A 11 16.17 23.88 83.66
CA GLU A 11 15.07 24.36 84.50
C GLU A 11 15.18 25.89 84.61
N ASN A 12 14.42 26.58 83.75
CA ASN A 12 14.18 28.01 83.87
C ASN A 12 13.54 28.27 85.25
N ALA A 13 14.32 28.83 86.16
CA ALA A 13 13.85 29.44 87.39
C ALA A 13 12.97 30.66 87.02
N LYS A 14 11.71 30.38 86.69
CA LYS A 14 10.66 31.38 86.59
C LYS A 14 10.45 31.96 87.97
N LEU A 15 10.94 33.18 88.21
CA LEU A 15 10.33 34.08 89.18
C LEU A 15 8.88 34.27 88.74
N LYS A 16 7.99 33.45 89.31
CA LYS A 16 6.54 33.53 89.13
C LYS A 16 6.09 34.87 89.68
N VAL A 17 5.98 35.88 88.80
CA VAL A 17 5.04 36.96 89.04
C VAL A 17 3.65 36.33 88.95
N LYS A 18 3.08 36.02 90.10
CA LYS A 18 1.67 35.61 90.23
C LYS A 18 0.84 36.78 89.68
N LYS A 19 0.34 36.65 88.45
CA LYS A 19 -0.86 37.39 88.03
C LYS A 19 -2.00 36.88 88.89
N THR A 20 -2.34 37.62 89.94
CA THR A 20 -3.62 37.44 90.62
C THR A 20 -4.72 37.86 89.65
N ASN A 21 -5.39 36.86 89.06
CA ASN A 21 -6.73 37.05 88.51
C ASN A 21 -7.64 37.48 89.67
N ILE A 22 -7.92 38.77 89.77
CA ILE A 22 -9.10 39.26 90.50
C ILE A 22 -10.23 39.25 89.48
N ALA A 23 -10.75 38.05 89.23
CA ALA A 23 -11.96 37.83 88.47
C ALA A 23 -12.75 36.69 89.11
N ASP A 24 -12.90 36.75 90.43
CA ASP A 24 -13.85 35.93 91.18
C ASP A 24 -14.28 36.75 92.39
N ASN A 25 -15.39 37.48 92.23
CA ASN A 25 -16.42 37.73 93.23
C ASN A 25 -17.30 38.92 92.81
N LEU A 26 -18.39 38.62 92.11
CA LEU A 26 -19.56 39.50 92.11
C LEU A 26 -20.83 38.68 91.82
N PRO A 27 -21.51 38.16 92.85
CA PRO A 27 -22.94 37.98 92.81
C PRO A 27 -23.64 39.20 93.44
N LEU A 28 -24.85 39.48 92.93
CA LEU A 28 -25.91 40.30 93.51
C LEU A 28 -25.81 41.83 93.34
N ALA A 29 -26.16 42.27 92.13
CA ALA A 29 -26.93 43.50 91.97
C ALA A 29 -28.42 43.21 92.21
N LYS A 30 -28.94 43.59 93.37
CA LYS A 30 -30.32 44.06 93.59
C LYS A 30 -30.52 44.44 95.06
N GLY A 31 -30.88 45.70 95.29
CA GLY A 31 -31.74 46.06 96.43
C GLY A 31 -31.21 47.14 97.37
N ILE A 32 -31.72 48.35 97.16
CA ILE A 32 -32.29 49.23 98.20
C ILE A 32 -31.33 50.06 99.08
N ASN A 33 -31.68 51.36 99.12
CA ASN A 33 -31.42 52.39 100.14
C ASN A 33 -30.22 53.34 100.01
N SER A 34 -30.60 54.54 99.55
CA SER A 34 -30.03 55.88 99.63
C SER A 34 -29.48 56.34 101.00
N ARG A 35 -28.57 55.60 101.64
CA ARG A 35 -27.80 56.06 102.81
C ARG A 35 -26.27 55.92 102.72
N TYR A 36 -25.73 55.45 101.59
CA TYR A 36 -24.30 55.35 101.35
C TYR A 36 -23.84 56.39 100.35
N ARG A 37 -23.32 57.55 100.79
CA ARG A 37 -22.45 58.41 99.95
C ARG A 37 -21.38 59.22 100.67
N ILE A 38 -21.44 59.39 102.00
CA ILE A 38 -20.44 60.20 102.73
C ILE A 38 -19.34 59.32 103.36
N SER A 39 -19.63 58.08 103.79
CA SER A 39 -18.64 57.20 104.43
C SER A 39 -17.57 56.67 103.47
N ASP A 40 -17.93 56.33 102.24
CA ASP A 40 -17.01 55.75 101.25
C ASP A 40 -16.12 56.83 100.64
N GLU A 41 -16.66 58.03 100.46
CA GLU A 41 -15.89 59.21 100.10
C GLU A 41 -14.79 59.51 101.12
N LEU A 42 -15.14 59.52 102.42
CA LEU A 42 -14.18 59.70 103.52
C LEU A 42 -13.11 58.59 103.57
N LYS A 43 -13.48 57.36 103.22
CA LYS A 43 -12.55 56.22 103.18
C LYS A 43 -11.53 56.37 102.04
N TYR A 44 -11.97 56.57 100.81
CA TYR A 44 -11.06 56.65 99.66
C TYR A 44 -10.21 57.93 99.68
N THR A 45 -10.76 59.05 100.16
CA THR A 45 -9.97 60.28 100.37
C THR A 45 -8.90 60.09 101.44
N ALA A 46 -9.18 59.36 102.53
CA ALA A 46 -8.17 59.01 103.53
C ALA A 46 -7.10 58.05 102.99
N GLU A 47 -7.46 57.03 102.21
CA GLU A 47 -6.52 56.10 101.56
C GLU A 47 -5.58 56.84 100.60
N ILE A 48 -6.13 57.71 99.73
CA ILE A 48 -5.34 58.52 98.79
C ILE A 48 -4.43 59.52 99.53
N ALA A 49 -4.91 60.15 100.61
CA ALA A 49 -4.09 60.99 101.46
C ALA A 49 -2.95 60.21 102.16
N GLY A 50 -3.19 58.93 102.47
CA GLY A 50 -2.17 58.01 102.98
C GLY A 50 -1.05 57.76 101.97
N PHE A 51 -1.39 57.51 100.70
CA PHE A 51 -0.41 57.30 99.63
C PHE A 51 0.50 58.52 99.39
N LYS A 52 -0.05 59.74 99.49
CA LYS A 52 0.73 60.99 99.35
C LYS A 52 1.84 61.15 100.40
N LYS A 53 1.79 60.43 101.51
CA LYS A 53 2.79 60.51 102.59
C LYS A 53 3.95 59.53 102.42
N ILE A 54 3.84 58.56 101.51
CA ILE A 54 4.86 57.52 101.32
C ILE A 54 5.97 58.06 100.42
N THR A 55 7.22 57.94 100.85
CA THR A 55 8.41 58.27 100.06
C THR A 55 9.26 57.02 99.85
N TYR A 56 9.84 56.88 98.65
CA TYR A 56 10.70 55.74 98.28
C TYR A 56 12.07 56.26 97.86
N ARG A 57 13.13 55.71 98.45
CA ARG A 57 14.52 56.07 98.10
C ARG A 57 14.87 55.55 96.71
N ALA A 58 14.30 54.42 96.31
CA ALA A 58 14.51 53.81 95.00
C ALA A 58 14.27 54.78 93.83
N VAL A 59 13.35 55.74 93.98
CA VAL A 59 12.99 56.72 92.94
C VAL A 59 14.16 57.63 92.57
N THR A 60 15.17 57.84 93.43
CA THR A 60 16.29 58.72 93.08
C THR A 60 17.31 58.05 92.17
N ILE A 61 17.47 56.73 92.29
CA ILE A 61 18.54 55.98 91.63
C ILE A 61 18.05 55.04 90.53
N ASN A 62 16.85 54.46 90.64
CA ASN A 62 16.37 53.42 89.73
C ASN A 62 15.38 53.97 88.69
N THR A 63 15.61 53.64 87.43
CA THR A 63 14.83 54.14 86.29
C THR A 63 13.39 53.64 86.29
N GLN A 64 13.14 52.38 86.69
CA GLN A 64 11.78 51.84 86.77
C GLN A 64 11.01 52.47 87.93
N ALA A 65 11.65 52.66 89.08
CA ALA A 65 11.06 53.37 90.22
C ALA A 65 10.71 54.83 89.87
N LYS A 66 11.54 55.52 89.09
CA LYS A 66 11.23 56.86 88.54
C LYS A 66 9.98 56.87 87.67
N LYS A 67 9.85 55.89 86.76
CA LYS A 67 8.68 55.77 85.88
C LYS A 67 7.40 55.50 86.66
N LEU A 68 7.43 54.53 87.58
CA LEU A 68 6.28 54.23 88.44
C LEU A 68 5.88 55.44 89.31
N TRP A 69 6.86 56.22 89.78
CA TRP A 69 6.57 57.45 90.52
C TRP A 69 5.92 58.53 89.65
N ALA A 70 6.38 58.69 88.41
CA ALA A 70 5.73 59.60 87.45
C ALA A 70 4.29 59.15 87.15
N GLU A 71 4.02 57.84 87.07
CA GLU A 71 2.65 57.32 86.94
C GLU A 71 1.79 57.60 88.18
N VAL A 72 2.37 57.51 89.39
CA VAL A 72 1.70 57.93 90.64
C VAL A 72 1.37 59.43 90.61
N GLN A 73 2.29 60.27 90.15
CA GLN A 73 2.06 61.71 90.01
C GLN A 73 0.95 62.00 89.01
N LYS A 74 1.03 61.42 87.81
CA LYS A 74 0.01 61.55 86.77
C LYS A 74 -1.37 61.07 87.24
N ALA A 75 -1.45 59.92 87.91
CA ALA A 75 -2.72 59.42 88.44
C ALA A 75 -3.33 60.36 89.49
N ASN A 76 -2.52 61.03 90.30
CA ASN A 76 -2.95 62.05 91.25
C ASN A 76 -3.39 63.35 90.57
N GLU A 77 -2.67 63.80 89.54
CA GLU A 77 -3.02 64.98 88.73
C GLU A 77 -4.35 64.76 88.00
N ASP A 78 -4.49 63.64 87.27
CA ASP A 78 -5.72 63.23 86.59
C ASP A 78 -6.91 63.15 87.56
N LEU A 79 -6.68 62.64 88.78
CA LEU A 79 -7.70 62.58 89.81
C LEU A 79 -8.11 63.99 90.24
N GLN A 80 -7.14 64.87 90.51
CA GLN A 80 -7.40 66.23 90.97
C GLN A 80 -8.17 67.03 89.91
N GLU A 81 -7.80 66.91 88.64
CA GLU A 81 -8.50 67.54 87.52
C GLU A 81 -9.94 67.03 87.41
N LYS A 82 -10.14 65.70 87.46
CA LYS A 82 -11.48 65.09 87.38
C LYS A 82 -12.36 65.46 88.57
N LEU A 83 -11.79 65.56 89.77
CA LEU A 83 -12.53 65.99 90.96
C LEU A 83 -12.88 67.48 90.89
N GLN A 84 -11.95 68.35 90.49
CA GLN A 84 -12.22 69.79 90.30
C GLN A 84 -13.33 70.03 89.27
N ALA A 85 -13.31 69.31 88.15
CA ALA A 85 -14.35 69.42 87.12
C ALA A 85 -15.74 68.93 87.61
N ILE A 86 -15.78 67.91 88.46
CA ILE A 86 -17.03 67.43 89.07
C ILE A 86 -17.49 68.41 90.15
N ASP A 87 -16.59 68.90 90.99
CA ASP A 87 -16.90 69.81 92.10
C ASP A 87 -17.39 71.17 91.58
N ALA A 88 -16.79 71.72 90.52
CA ALA A 88 -17.28 72.92 89.84
C ALA A 88 -18.72 72.75 89.30
N ARG A 89 -19.01 71.62 88.66
CA ARG A 89 -20.37 71.29 88.20
C ARG A 89 -21.36 71.05 89.35
N LEU A 90 -20.89 70.47 90.46
CA LEU A 90 -21.70 70.30 91.67
C LEU A 90 -22.04 71.65 92.31
N ASP A 91 -21.12 72.62 92.27
CA ASP A 91 -21.33 73.98 92.78
C ASP A 91 -22.25 74.80 91.86
N GLU A 92 -22.13 74.69 90.53
CA GLU A 92 -23.09 75.27 89.57
C GLU A 92 -24.52 74.75 89.80
N LEU A 93 -24.67 73.45 90.02
CA LEU A 93 -25.97 72.82 90.29
C LEU A 93 -26.50 73.14 91.69
N ARG A 94 -25.65 73.55 92.63
CA ARG A 94 -26.06 74.02 93.97
C ARG A 94 -26.71 75.41 93.92
N GLN A 95 -26.28 76.27 93.01
CA GLN A 95 -26.77 77.65 92.90
C GLN A 95 -28.17 77.74 92.25
N ASN A 96 -28.61 76.71 91.52
CA ASN A 96 -29.92 76.63 90.87
C ASN A 96 -30.77 75.47 91.45
N ALA A 97 -31.70 75.74 92.34
CA ALA A 97 -32.50 74.70 93.02
C ALA A 97 -33.72 74.26 92.19
N SER A 98 -33.53 73.30 91.26
CA SER A 98 -34.61 72.61 90.52
C SER A 98 -34.60 71.09 90.82
N PRO A 99 -35.76 70.41 90.84
CA PRO A 99 -35.84 68.95 90.99
C PRO A 99 -35.00 68.15 89.97
N ALA A 100 -34.86 68.65 88.75
CA ALA A 100 -34.00 68.04 87.71
C ALA A 100 -32.51 68.08 88.11
N ASN A 101 -32.09 69.12 88.83
CA ASN A 101 -30.71 69.32 89.28
C ASN A 101 -30.36 68.37 90.44
N SER A 102 -31.33 67.90 91.22
CA SER A 102 -31.10 66.91 92.30
C SER A 102 -30.63 65.56 91.76
N LYS A 103 -31.27 65.06 90.69
CA LYS A 103 -30.87 63.79 90.03
C LYS A 103 -29.50 63.92 89.37
N GLN A 104 -29.22 65.04 88.71
CA GLN A 104 -27.91 65.32 88.12
C GLN A 104 -26.81 65.41 89.19
N ARG A 105 -27.09 66.09 90.31
CA ARG A 105 -26.19 66.18 91.47
C ARG A 105 -25.90 64.80 92.07
N HIS A 106 -26.91 63.94 92.19
CA HIS A 106 -26.71 62.56 92.60
C HIS A 106 -25.78 61.83 91.62
N ASN A 107 -26.07 61.83 90.32
CA ASN A 107 -25.21 61.14 89.34
C ASN A 107 -23.76 61.63 89.35
N LEU A 108 -23.53 62.94 89.56
CA LEU A 108 -22.18 63.50 89.69
C LEU A 108 -21.45 63.03 90.95
N LEU A 109 -22.12 62.93 92.10
CA LEU A 109 -21.53 62.39 93.33
C LEU A 109 -21.19 60.89 93.20
N GLU A 110 -22.00 60.12 92.46
CA GLU A 110 -21.68 58.71 92.17
C GLU A 110 -20.42 58.59 91.32
N LYS A 111 -20.37 59.39 90.25
CA LYS A 111 -19.21 59.48 89.37
C LYS A 111 -17.96 59.90 90.13
N ARG A 112 -18.10 60.85 91.07
CA ARG A 112 -17.03 61.29 91.97
C ARG A 112 -16.47 60.14 92.80
N ASN A 113 -17.33 59.36 93.46
CA ASN A 113 -16.92 58.22 94.29
C ASN A 113 -16.30 57.08 93.45
N GLN A 114 -16.81 56.83 92.25
CA GLN A 114 -16.24 55.83 91.34
C GLN A 114 -14.84 56.22 90.86
N ILE A 115 -14.61 57.50 90.58
CA ILE A 115 -13.28 58.02 90.20
C ILE A 115 -12.30 57.90 91.37
N LEU A 116 -12.73 58.24 92.59
CA LEU A 116 -11.93 58.07 93.81
C LEU A 116 -11.54 56.60 94.02
N HIS A 117 -12.50 55.68 93.91
CA HIS A 117 -12.25 54.25 94.08
C HIS A 117 -11.23 53.71 93.05
N ASN A 118 -11.47 53.99 91.76
CA ASN A 118 -10.58 53.53 90.69
C ASN A 118 -9.15 54.08 90.85
N CYS A 119 -9.03 55.35 91.23
CA CYS A 119 -7.72 55.95 91.50
C CYS A 119 -7.04 55.31 92.71
N ALA A 120 -7.77 55.06 93.82
CA ALA A 120 -7.22 54.41 95.00
C ALA A 120 -6.67 53.00 94.69
N VAL A 121 -7.40 52.19 93.90
CA VAL A 121 -6.94 50.86 93.47
C VAL A 121 -5.69 50.95 92.58
N ASN A 122 -5.67 51.90 91.63
CA ASN A 122 -4.51 52.10 90.77
C ASN A 122 -3.28 52.54 91.57
N LEU A 123 -3.43 53.53 92.45
CA LEU A 123 -2.37 54.00 93.33
C LEU A 123 -1.85 52.89 94.25
N ALA A 124 -2.73 52.08 94.85
CA ALA A 124 -2.33 50.94 95.68
C ALA A 124 -1.42 49.96 94.92
N THR A 125 -1.73 49.71 93.64
CA THR A 125 -0.95 48.83 92.77
C THR A 125 0.43 49.43 92.46
N LEU A 126 0.48 50.71 92.09
CA LEU A 126 1.73 51.42 91.80
C LEU A 126 2.64 51.48 93.05
N HIS A 127 2.07 51.81 94.21
CA HIS A 127 2.78 51.84 95.50
C HIS A 127 3.27 50.46 95.94
N HIS A 128 2.52 49.38 95.65
CA HIS A 128 2.97 48.02 95.91
C HIS A 128 4.21 47.68 95.07
N ASN A 129 4.20 47.99 93.78
CA ASN A 129 5.35 47.76 92.88
C ASN A 129 6.58 48.58 93.31
N LEU A 130 6.38 49.84 93.67
CA LEU A 130 7.44 50.68 94.24
C LEU A 130 8.02 50.11 95.54
N SER A 131 7.16 49.56 96.42
CA SER A 131 7.62 48.91 97.65
C SER A 131 8.44 47.65 97.40
N ILE A 132 8.17 46.90 96.32
CA ILE A 132 8.98 45.74 95.94
C ILE A 132 10.38 46.19 95.55
N ILE A 133 10.50 47.19 94.67
CA ILE A 133 11.79 47.73 94.23
C ILE A 133 12.55 48.34 95.42
N GLU A 134 11.87 49.06 96.32
CA GLU A 134 12.47 49.63 97.52
C GLU A 134 13.06 48.55 98.44
N LYS A 135 12.33 47.45 98.67
CA LYS A 135 12.80 46.33 99.49
C LYS A 135 13.95 45.57 98.83
N ASP A 136 13.98 45.52 97.51
CA ASP A 136 15.04 44.83 96.76
C ASP A 136 16.34 45.64 96.69
N LEU A 137 16.25 46.96 96.53
CA LEU A 137 17.43 47.86 96.54
C LEU A 137 17.92 48.15 97.97
N TYR A 138 17.00 48.24 98.93
CA TYR A 138 17.30 48.59 100.33
C TYR A 138 16.67 47.60 101.31
N PRO A 139 17.14 46.33 101.32
CA PRO A 139 16.59 45.33 102.22
C PRO A 139 16.91 45.66 103.69
N GLU A 140 15.99 45.27 104.59
CA GLU A 140 16.18 45.43 106.04
C GLU A 140 17.34 44.59 106.57
N ARG A 141 17.65 43.45 105.93
CA ARG A 141 18.81 42.59 106.18
C ARG A 141 19.56 42.30 104.88
N ARG A 142 20.88 42.45 104.89
CA ARG A 142 21.75 42.15 103.74
C ARG A 142 22.36 40.77 103.92
N GLU A 143 21.90 39.81 103.13
CA GLU A 143 22.43 38.46 103.11
C GLU A 143 23.45 38.32 101.98
N GLU A 144 24.67 37.88 102.30
CA GLU A 144 25.76 37.71 101.31
C GLU A 144 25.37 36.73 100.20
N GLN A 145 24.64 35.67 100.55
CA GLN A 145 24.15 34.69 99.57
C GLN A 145 23.25 35.32 98.50
N VAL A 146 22.37 36.26 98.89
CA VAL A 146 21.47 36.94 97.95
C VAL A 146 22.26 37.85 97.00
N PHE A 147 23.33 38.48 97.50
CA PHE A 147 24.23 39.30 96.68
C PHE A 147 24.97 38.46 95.62
N TYR A 148 25.55 37.33 96.00
CA TYR A 148 26.24 36.44 95.07
C TYR A 148 25.29 35.75 94.09
N ASN A 149 24.07 35.38 94.52
CA ASN A 149 23.05 34.85 93.62
C ASN A 149 22.65 35.88 92.54
N LYS A 150 22.51 37.17 92.90
CA LYS A 150 22.23 38.25 91.95
C LYS A 150 23.38 38.46 90.94
N LYS A 151 24.64 38.31 91.37
CA LYS A 151 25.82 38.32 90.48
C LYS A 151 25.77 37.16 89.48
N GLN A 152 25.57 35.94 89.96
CA GLN A 152 25.52 34.75 89.12
C GLN A 152 24.41 34.86 88.07
N ALA A 153 23.20 35.27 88.47
CA ALA A 153 22.08 35.47 87.57
C ALA A 153 22.37 36.50 86.46
N ALA A 154 23.11 37.57 86.77
CA ALA A 154 23.53 38.56 85.78
C ALA A 154 24.49 37.98 84.73
N SER A 155 25.51 37.24 85.18
CA SER A 155 26.48 36.60 84.28
C SER A 155 25.82 35.55 83.38
N GLU A 156 24.93 34.73 83.92
CA GLU A 156 24.16 33.74 83.15
C GLU A 156 23.26 34.41 82.12
N LEU A 157 22.58 35.50 82.49
CA LEU A 157 21.75 36.28 81.57
C LEU A 157 22.57 36.84 80.40
N TYR A 158 23.72 37.46 80.67
CA TYR A 158 24.59 37.99 79.61
C TYR A 158 25.12 36.91 78.67
N VAL A 159 25.60 35.78 79.21
CA VAL A 159 26.08 34.65 78.39
C VAL A 159 24.94 34.11 77.50
N SER A 160 23.73 33.97 78.05
CA SER A 160 22.55 33.55 77.29
C SER A 160 22.25 34.49 76.11
N LEU A 161 22.26 35.81 76.34
CA LEU A 161 22.03 36.80 75.29
C LEU A 161 23.10 36.73 74.21
N LYS A 162 24.38 36.65 74.61
CA LYS A 162 25.50 36.54 73.67
C LYS A 162 25.41 35.30 72.78
N ASN A 163 25.01 34.17 73.34
CA ASN A 163 24.81 32.93 72.59
C ASN A 163 23.65 33.06 71.59
N GLN A 164 22.53 33.67 72.01
CA GLN A 164 21.38 33.91 71.13
C GLN A 164 21.74 34.82 69.94
N VAL A 165 22.46 35.92 70.18
CA VAL A 165 22.94 36.82 69.11
C VAL A 165 23.90 36.10 68.16
N SER A 166 24.79 35.25 68.70
CA SER A 166 25.76 34.50 67.89
C SER A 166 25.07 33.46 66.98
N ALA A 167 24.02 32.79 67.47
CA ALA A 167 23.23 31.85 66.68
C ALA A 167 22.52 32.56 65.51
N LEU A 168 21.92 33.73 65.77
CA LEU A 168 21.29 34.55 64.74
C LEU A 168 22.28 35.01 63.65
N ARG A 169 23.49 35.44 64.05
CA ARG A 169 24.55 35.79 63.09
C ARG A 169 24.91 34.62 62.18
N PHE A 170 25.01 33.42 62.74
CA PHE A 170 25.31 32.24 61.96
C PHE A 170 24.20 31.92 60.94
N GLN A 171 22.93 32.09 61.33
CA GLN A 171 21.80 31.93 60.40
C GLN A 171 21.83 32.97 59.27
N LEU A 172 22.10 34.24 59.59
CA LEU A 172 22.21 35.33 58.61
C LEU A 172 23.35 35.15 57.61
N LEU A 173 24.49 34.61 58.05
CA LEU A 173 25.63 34.31 57.17
C LEU A 173 25.28 33.26 56.10
N GLN A 174 24.26 32.42 56.33
CA GLN A 174 23.78 31.45 55.35
C GLN A 174 22.76 32.02 54.38
N CYS A 175 22.24 33.23 54.62
CA CYS A 175 21.30 33.91 53.73
C CYS A 175 22.03 34.67 52.61
N ASP A 176 21.28 35.02 51.56
CA ASP A 176 21.78 35.80 50.43
C ASP A 176 22.10 37.26 50.81
N ALA A 177 22.94 37.91 50.00
CA ALA A 177 23.43 39.27 50.26
C ALA A 177 22.33 40.34 50.34
N SER A 178 21.17 40.12 49.69
CA SER A 178 20.02 41.02 49.78
C SER A 178 19.35 40.92 51.14
N THR A 179 19.09 39.69 51.60
CA THR A 179 18.57 39.42 52.94
C THR A 179 19.48 39.96 54.05
N GLN A 180 20.80 39.80 53.89
CA GLN A 180 21.78 40.38 54.81
C GLN A 180 21.70 41.91 54.85
N LYS A 181 21.57 42.59 53.69
CA LYS A 181 21.40 44.05 53.63
C LYS A 181 20.10 44.53 54.27
N MET A 182 19.00 43.80 54.11
CA MET A 182 17.71 44.17 54.70
C MET A 182 17.69 44.14 56.24
N LEU A 183 18.59 43.35 56.86
CA LEU A 183 18.65 43.15 58.31
C LEU A 183 19.88 43.81 58.96
N ASP A 184 20.71 44.51 58.18
CA ASP A 184 21.95 45.14 58.64
C ASP A 184 21.73 46.19 59.74
N GLU A 185 20.66 46.98 59.63
CA GLU A 185 20.33 48.01 60.62
C GLU A 185 19.89 47.39 61.97
N ASP A 186 19.05 46.34 61.93
CA ASP A 186 18.63 45.65 63.16
C ASP A 186 19.82 44.92 63.81
N LEU A 187 20.75 44.41 63.01
CA LEU A 187 21.99 43.80 63.49
C LEU A 187 22.90 44.83 64.18
N LYS A 188 23.10 46.00 63.59
CA LYS A 188 23.86 47.10 64.23
C LYS A 188 23.22 47.54 65.54
N GLN A 189 21.90 47.64 65.58
CA GLN A 189 21.18 47.96 66.82
C GLN A 189 21.34 46.87 67.89
N LEU A 190 21.28 45.59 67.48
CA LEU A 190 21.50 44.44 68.37
C LEU A 190 22.93 44.40 68.91
N GLU A 191 23.92 44.73 68.08
CA GLU A 191 25.34 44.83 68.47
C GLU A 191 25.58 45.96 69.47
N LEU A 192 24.98 47.12 69.23
CA LEU A 192 25.03 48.24 70.15
C LEU A 192 24.46 47.85 71.51
N LEU A 193 23.28 47.23 71.56
CA LEU A 193 22.64 46.81 72.81
C LEU A 193 23.44 45.72 73.52
N LEU A 194 23.98 44.75 72.79
CA LEU A 194 24.84 43.71 73.37
C LEU A 194 26.13 44.31 73.95
N SER A 195 26.71 45.32 73.29
CA SER A 195 27.89 46.04 73.79
C SER A 195 27.59 46.81 75.09
N GLN A 196 26.42 47.45 75.17
CA GLN A 196 25.95 48.14 76.38
C GLN A 196 25.68 47.13 77.51
N THR A 197 25.10 45.97 77.18
CA THR A 197 24.82 44.89 78.14
C THR A 197 26.13 44.34 78.71
N ASN A 198 27.16 44.21 77.87
CA ASN A 198 28.51 43.81 78.29
C ASN A 198 29.15 44.82 79.24
N LEU A 199 28.98 46.13 79.02
CA LEU A 199 29.50 47.16 79.92
C LEU A 199 28.88 47.06 81.32
N ILE A 200 27.56 46.87 81.41
CA ILE A 200 26.86 46.66 82.69
C ILE A 200 27.37 45.39 83.38
N SER A 201 27.51 44.29 82.64
CA SER A 201 28.04 43.03 83.18
C SER A 201 29.48 43.18 83.71
N GLN A 202 30.34 43.91 83.01
CA GLN A 202 31.72 44.19 83.45
C GLN A 202 31.76 45.05 84.71
N GLU A 203 30.85 46.02 84.82
CA GLU A 203 30.74 46.87 86.00
C GLU A 203 30.24 46.08 87.22
N MET A 204 29.26 45.18 87.03
CA MET A 204 28.81 44.25 88.07
C MET A 204 29.94 43.31 88.53
N GLU A 205 30.75 42.79 87.61
CA GLU A 205 31.94 42.00 87.94
C GLU A 205 32.97 42.80 88.74
N LYS A 206 33.20 44.07 88.37
CA LYS A 206 34.13 44.96 89.07
C LYS A 206 33.68 45.21 90.52
N ILE A 207 32.37 45.44 90.73
CA ILE A 207 31.78 45.60 92.07
C ILE A 207 31.93 44.31 92.89
N ALA A 208 31.69 43.15 92.27
CA ALA A 208 31.83 41.86 92.91
C ALA A 208 33.29 41.56 93.31
N ARG A 209 34.27 41.77 92.42
CA ARG A 209 35.69 41.56 92.74
C ARG A 209 36.17 42.47 93.86
N ASN A 210 35.70 43.72 93.90
CA ASN A 210 36.03 44.67 94.96
C ASN A 210 35.38 44.33 96.32
N SER A 211 34.41 43.41 96.35
CA SER A 211 33.67 43.00 97.55
C SER A 211 34.00 41.57 98.04
N GLU A 212 34.75 40.77 97.27
CA GLU A 212 35.15 39.38 97.62
C GLU A 212 35.95 39.24 98.94
N HIS A 213 36.50 40.34 99.47
CA HIS A 213 37.31 40.35 100.70
C HIS A 213 36.87 41.43 101.71
N ARG A 214 35.68 42.02 101.55
CA ARG A 214 35.21 43.14 102.39
C ARG A 214 33.74 42.98 102.78
N ILE A 215 33.35 43.56 103.92
CA ILE A 215 31.95 43.63 104.37
C ILE A 215 31.11 44.31 103.28
N ILE A 216 30.02 43.66 102.84
CA ILE A 216 29.11 44.22 101.81
C ILE A 216 28.40 45.45 102.39
N THR A 217 28.85 46.63 101.96
CA THR A 217 28.25 47.90 102.39
C THR A 217 26.89 48.13 101.70
N LYS A 218 26.14 49.12 102.19
CA LYS A 218 24.78 49.39 101.71
C LYS A 218 24.84 49.91 100.29
N GLU A 219 25.85 50.73 100.02
CA GLU A 219 26.15 51.35 98.74
C GLU A 219 26.49 50.29 97.70
N ILE A 220 27.36 49.33 98.05
CA ILE A 220 27.77 48.22 97.16
C ILE A 220 26.57 47.34 96.79
N TYR A 221 25.76 46.95 97.78
CA TYR A 221 24.57 46.13 97.53
C TYR A 221 23.56 46.85 96.63
N THR A 222 23.24 48.11 96.97
CA THR A 222 22.29 48.94 96.22
C THR A 222 22.76 49.14 94.77
N HIS A 223 24.05 49.37 94.57
CA HIS A 223 24.62 49.58 93.23
C HIS A 223 24.54 48.31 92.37
N LEU A 224 24.91 47.15 92.91
CA LEU A 224 24.78 45.87 92.19
C LEU A 224 23.31 45.54 91.87
N ALA A 225 22.41 45.71 92.84
CA ALA A 225 20.99 45.45 92.65
C ALA A 225 20.39 46.38 91.58
N ASN A 226 20.76 47.66 91.54
CA ASN A 226 20.32 48.59 90.50
C ASN A 226 20.85 48.22 89.11
N LEU A 227 22.13 47.85 88.99
CA LEU A 227 22.71 47.39 87.73
C LEU A 227 22.02 46.12 87.20
N LEU A 228 21.53 45.25 88.08
CA LEU A 228 20.75 44.07 87.66
C LEU A 228 19.41 44.46 87.01
N TYR A 229 18.73 45.52 87.48
CA TYR A 229 17.53 46.04 86.82
C TYR A 229 17.86 46.62 85.44
N GLU A 230 18.97 47.37 85.33
CA GLU A 230 19.43 47.93 84.05
C GLU A 230 19.81 46.82 83.06
N LEU A 231 20.50 45.77 83.54
CA LEU A 231 20.83 44.59 82.75
C LEU A 231 19.58 43.87 82.25
N ASN A 232 18.57 43.71 83.11
CA ASN A 232 17.33 43.01 82.75
C ASN A 232 16.49 43.80 81.73
N ASP A 233 16.47 45.13 81.83
CA ASP A 233 15.84 46.00 80.82
C ASP A 233 16.53 45.89 79.45
N GLN A 234 17.87 45.89 79.44
CA GLN A 234 18.63 45.67 78.20
C GLN A 234 18.49 44.25 77.65
N ALA A 235 18.47 43.25 78.53
CA ALA A 235 18.23 41.85 78.15
C ALA A 235 16.88 41.68 77.45
N PHE A 236 15.83 42.27 78.00
CA PHE A 236 14.51 42.27 77.37
C PHE A 236 14.56 42.89 75.96
N ALA A 237 15.23 44.04 75.81
CA ALA A 237 15.38 44.70 74.51
C ALA A 237 16.14 43.83 73.50
N VAL A 238 17.26 43.21 73.90
CA VAL A 238 18.04 42.28 73.06
C VAL A 238 17.19 41.09 72.64
N THR A 239 16.47 40.45 73.56
CA THR A 239 15.60 39.31 73.25
C THR A 239 14.47 39.69 72.27
N GLN A 240 13.89 40.88 72.41
CA GLN A 240 12.84 41.35 71.48
C GLN A 240 13.36 41.58 70.07
N ILE A 241 14.55 42.16 69.91
CA ILE A 241 15.18 42.39 68.60
C ILE A 241 15.63 41.06 67.98
N CYS A 242 16.23 40.17 68.76
CA CYS A 242 16.53 38.80 68.32
C CYS A 242 15.28 38.14 67.74
N LYS A 243 14.14 38.24 68.45
CA LYS A 243 12.90 37.63 67.99
C LYS A 243 12.34 38.27 66.71
N LEU A 244 12.49 39.58 66.56
CA LEU A 244 12.11 40.29 65.33
C LEU A 244 12.92 39.79 64.13
N ILE A 245 14.24 39.63 64.29
CA ILE A 245 15.13 39.16 63.23
C ILE A 245 14.75 37.72 62.81
N GLU A 246 14.55 36.80 63.76
CA GLU A 246 14.08 35.43 63.49
C GLU A 246 12.77 35.41 62.67
N ASP A 247 11.81 36.25 63.08
CA ASP A 247 10.51 36.33 62.44
C ASP A 247 10.63 36.89 61.01
N ARG A 248 11.44 37.94 60.80
CA ARG A 248 11.70 38.49 59.46
C ARG A 248 12.42 37.50 58.56
N LEU A 249 13.42 36.76 59.05
CA LEU A 249 14.11 35.71 58.29
C LEU A 249 13.14 34.62 57.81
N THR A 250 12.23 34.19 58.69
CA THR A 250 11.19 33.21 58.34
C THR A 250 10.30 33.74 57.22
N ILE A 251 9.85 35.00 57.32
CA ILE A 251 8.96 35.61 56.32
C ILE A 251 9.69 35.80 54.99
N ILE A 252 10.96 36.24 54.99
CA ILE A 252 11.75 36.38 53.76
C ILE A 252 11.88 35.04 53.03
N THR A 253 12.13 33.96 53.77
CA THR A 253 12.21 32.60 53.20
C THR A 253 10.88 32.17 52.59
N GLN A 254 9.76 32.51 53.25
CA GLN A 254 8.41 32.26 52.72
C GLN A 254 8.14 33.09 51.46
N ASP A 255 8.50 34.38 51.45
CA ASP A 255 8.31 35.27 50.31
C ASP A 255 9.12 34.78 49.08
N GLN A 256 10.35 34.29 49.28
CA GLN A 256 11.15 33.63 48.23
C GLN A 256 10.46 32.38 47.68
N THR A 257 9.96 31.50 48.57
CA THR A 257 9.22 30.29 48.18
C THR A 257 7.94 30.62 47.42
N ILE A 258 7.20 31.66 47.84
CA ILE A 258 6.00 32.16 47.18
C ILE A 258 6.36 32.65 45.77
N ALA A 259 7.41 33.44 45.61
CA ALA A 259 7.84 33.96 44.32
C ALA A 259 8.23 32.85 43.33
N GLU A 260 9.01 31.86 43.80
CA GLU A 260 9.41 30.70 42.99
C GLU A 260 8.19 29.87 42.56
N LYS A 261 7.33 29.47 43.50
CA LYS A 261 6.11 28.71 43.21
C LYS A 261 5.15 29.47 42.30
N THR A 262 5.01 30.78 42.50
CA THR A 262 4.16 31.63 41.65
C THR A 262 4.67 31.66 40.23
N THR A 263 5.99 31.76 40.01
CA THR A 263 6.60 31.76 38.68
C THR A 263 6.39 30.42 37.97
N ILE A 264 6.65 29.30 38.66
CA ILE A 264 6.46 27.95 38.11
C ILE A 264 4.98 27.74 37.74
N LEU A 265 4.06 28.06 38.67
CA LEU A 265 2.63 27.89 38.42
C LEU A 265 2.14 28.82 37.31
N GLN A 266 2.60 30.07 37.23
CA GLN A 266 2.25 30.96 36.14
C GLN A 266 2.61 30.33 34.78
N ASN A 267 3.81 29.76 34.64
CA ASN A 267 4.21 29.10 33.39
C ASN A 267 3.33 27.89 33.07
N ILE A 268 3.05 27.04 34.08
CA ILE A 268 2.17 25.87 33.93
C ILE A 268 0.77 26.30 33.47
N TYR A 269 0.17 27.28 34.15
CA TYR A 269 -1.16 27.76 33.82
C TYR A 269 -1.20 28.47 32.46
N ASN A 270 -0.18 29.24 32.09
CA ASN A 270 -0.06 29.83 30.75
C ASN A 270 0.00 28.74 29.66
N ASN A 271 0.77 27.67 29.87
CA ASN A 271 0.86 26.55 28.92
C ASN A 271 -0.48 25.81 28.79
N LEU A 272 -1.16 25.56 29.92
CA LEU A 272 -2.48 24.94 29.95
C LEU A 272 -3.54 25.82 29.28
N GLU A 273 -3.53 27.14 29.54
CA GLU A 273 -4.44 28.11 28.94
C GLU A 273 -4.20 28.26 27.43
N ALA A 274 -2.96 28.40 26.99
CA ALA A 274 -2.60 28.46 25.57
C ALA A 274 -3.08 27.21 24.82
N THR A 275 -2.91 26.03 25.45
CA THR A 275 -3.42 24.78 24.88
C THR A 275 -4.95 24.78 24.84
N TYR A 276 -5.62 25.19 25.91
CA TYR A 276 -7.08 25.30 25.95
C TYR A 276 -7.61 26.20 24.81
N GLN A 277 -7.01 27.37 24.59
CA GLN A 277 -7.37 28.27 23.50
C GLN A 277 -7.19 27.65 22.11
N LEU A 278 -6.08 26.94 21.88
CA LEU A 278 -5.87 26.18 20.64
C LEU A 278 -6.97 25.15 20.43
N VAL A 279 -7.34 24.42 21.48
CA VAL A 279 -8.37 23.36 21.40
C VAL A 279 -9.76 23.95 21.14
N VAL A 280 -10.12 25.03 21.82
CA VAL A 280 -11.39 25.74 21.60
C VAL A 280 -11.47 26.27 20.16
N THR A 281 -10.38 26.83 19.64
CA THR A 281 -10.30 27.30 18.25
C THR A 281 -10.50 26.14 17.28
N HIS A 282 -9.86 25.00 17.52
CA HIS A 282 -10.00 23.81 16.67
C HIS A 282 -11.34 23.09 16.80
N ARG A 283 -12.07 23.24 17.92
CA ARG A 283 -13.46 22.79 18.09
C ARG A 283 -14.40 23.41 17.05
N GLN A 284 -14.13 24.62 16.60
CA GLN A 284 -14.91 25.27 15.54
C GLN A 284 -14.65 24.65 14.15
N HIS A 285 -13.60 23.81 14.03
CA HIS A 285 -13.17 23.18 12.78
C HIS A 285 -13.18 21.64 12.78
N GLY A 286 -13.64 20.96 13.85
CA GLY A 286 -13.71 19.49 13.87
C GLY A 286 -14.06 18.83 15.21
N THR A 287 -14.32 17.52 15.18
CA THR A 287 -14.72 16.68 16.31
C THR A 287 -13.56 16.37 17.27
N LEU A 288 -13.48 17.13 18.37
CA LEU A 288 -12.74 16.71 19.57
C LEU A 288 -13.28 15.38 20.11
N SER A 289 -12.39 14.52 20.62
CA SER A 289 -12.79 13.27 21.27
C SER A 289 -13.66 13.57 22.49
N ASP A 290 -14.73 12.79 22.70
CA ASP A 290 -15.69 13.04 23.79
C ASP A 290 -15.03 12.96 25.18
N ARG A 291 -13.96 12.17 25.34
CA ARG A 291 -13.14 12.13 26.56
C ARG A 291 -12.42 13.44 26.87
N PHE A 292 -12.06 14.22 25.84
CA PHE A 292 -11.41 15.52 26.01
C PHE A 292 -12.40 16.68 26.07
N LYS A 293 -13.64 16.48 25.60
CA LYS A 293 -14.72 17.46 25.77
C LYS A 293 -15.01 17.69 27.25
N GLU A 294 -15.10 16.65 28.09
CA GLU A 294 -15.39 16.88 29.52
C GLU A 294 -14.31 17.68 30.26
N LEU A 295 -13.04 17.56 29.88
CA LEU A 295 -11.96 18.31 30.51
C LEU A 295 -11.83 19.76 30.05
N LEU A 296 -12.06 20.01 28.75
CA LEU A 296 -11.84 21.32 28.15
C LEU A 296 -13.15 22.10 27.99
N VAL A 297 -14.29 21.45 27.73
CA VAL A 297 -15.58 22.13 27.50
C VAL A 297 -16.31 22.46 28.79
N ASN A 298 -16.01 21.77 29.90
CA ASN A 298 -16.63 22.08 31.16
C ASN A 298 -16.14 23.46 31.63
N GLU A 299 -17.03 24.46 31.56
CA GLU A 299 -16.76 25.84 31.94
C GLU A 299 -16.20 25.95 33.37
N ASN A 300 -16.52 25.00 34.26
CA ASN A 300 -15.96 24.94 35.61
C ASN A 300 -14.43 24.71 35.62
N TYR A 301 -13.84 24.14 34.56
CA TYR A 301 -12.38 24.01 34.42
C TYR A 301 -11.75 25.25 33.79
N HIS A 302 -12.47 26.00 32.94
CA HIS A 302 -11.96 27.28 32.43
C HIS A 302 -11.70 28.28 33.57
N PHE A 303 -12.63 28.38 34.53
CA PHE A 303 -12.42 29.19 35.74
C PHE A 303 -11.31 28.65 36.65
N LYS A 304 -11.01 27.34 36.59
CA LYS A 304 -9.89 26.75 37.34
C LYS A 304 -8.54 27.11 36.74
N LEU A 305 -8.46 27.33 35.43
CA LEU A 305 -7.25 27.68 34.67
C LEU A 305 -6.82 29.15 34.82
N THR A 306 -7.62 30.01 35.45
CA THR A 306 -7.17 31.38 35.71
C THR A 306 -6.12 31.40 36.82
N PHE A 307 -4.95 31.95 36.50
CA PHE A 307 -3.86 32.19 37.45
C PHE A 307 -3.32 33.61 37.25
N SER A 308 -3.33 34.39 38.31
CA SER A 308 -2.77 35.74 38.34
C SER A 308 -1.66 35.78 39.38
N ALA A 309 -0.42 35.95 38.93
CA ALA A 309 0.73 36.13 39.81
C ALA A 309 0.52 37.29 40.82
N ASP A 310 -0.21 38.34 40.42
CA ASP A 310 -0.51 39.48 41.30
C ASP A 310 -1.38 39.10 42.50
N SER A 311 -2.22 38.07 42.37
CA SER A 311 -3.07 37.58 43.48
C SER A 311 -2.26 36.91 44.60
N PHE A 312 -0.99 36.58 44.33
CA PHE A 312 -0.09 35.92 45.29
C PHE A 312 1.04 36.83 45.77
N LYS A 313 1.00 38.13 45.42
CA LYS A 313 1.94 39.11 45.95
C LYS A 313 1.59 39.42 47.41
N PRO A 314 2.55 39.33 48.35
CA PRO A 314 2.33 39.74 49.71
C PRO A 314 1.88 41.22 49.77
N THR A 315 0.80 41.50 50.47
CA THR A 315 0.22 42.84 50.60
C THR A 315 0.91 43.65 51.70
N ILE A 316 1.42 42.98 52.74
CA ILE A 316 2.12 43.61 53.86
C ILE A 316 3.62 43.40 53.68
N PRO A 317 4.45 44.43 53.43
CA PRO A 317 5.89 44.27 53.26
C PRO A 317 6.60 43.78 54.54
N VAL A 318 7.69 43.02 54.41
CA VAL A 318 8.52 42.62 55.57
C VAL A 318 9.11 43.84 56.29
N THR A 319 9.37 44.92 55.55
CA THR A 319 9.95 46.16 56.07
C THR A 319 9.04 46.92 57.03
N THR A 320 7.74 46.60 57.11
CA THR A 320 6.82 47.25 58.04
C THR A 320 6.87 46.67 59.46
N LEU A 321 7.64 45.60 59.68
CA LEU A 321 7.75 44.96 61.00
C LEU A 321 8.77 45.68 61.87
N HIS A 322 8.36 46.32 62.96
CA HIS A 322 9.25 47.00 63.91
C HIS A 322 9.35 46.28 65.26
N TRP A 323 10.41 46.61 66.01
CA TRP A 323 10.63 46.04 67.35
C TRP A 323 9.54 46.45 68.34
N SER A 324 8.92 47.62 68.12
CA SER A 324 7.82 48.16 68.91
C SER A 324 6.45 47.59 68.54
N ASP A 325 6.35 46.79 67.49
CA ASP A 325 5.08 46.23 67.03
C ASP A 325 4.49 45.29 68.07
N ASN A 326 3.16 45.34 68.20
CA ASN A 326 2.46 44.40 69.06
C ASN A 326 2.51 42.97 68.47
N ALA A 327 2.37 41.96 69.33
CA ALA A 327 2.41 40.56 68.91
C ALA A 327 1.39 40.25 67.79
N SER A 328 0.25 40.95 67.79
CA SER A 328 -0.84 40.78 66.82
C SER A 328 -0.42 41.15 65.38
N GLN A 329 0.36 42.22 65.18
CA GLN A 329 0.86 42.62 63.85
C GLN A 329 1.83 41.58 63.27
N ARG A 330 2.75 41.06 64.09
CA ARG A 330 3.69 40.01 63.67
C ARG A 330 2.97 38.72 63.28
N THR A 331 1.92 38.35 64.03
CA THR A 331 1.09 37.18 63.71
C THR A 331 0.29 37.39 62.43
N ALA A 332 -0.22 38.61 62.16
CA ALA A 332 -0.98 38.89 60.94
C ALA A 332 -0.14 38.67 59.67
N VAL A 333 1.10 39.16 59.65
CA VAL A 333 2.04 38.98 58.53
C VAL A 333 2.31 37.49 58.27
N LYS A 334 2.66 36.72 59.31
CA LYS A 334 2.88 35.28 59.18
C LYS A 334 1.65 34.52 58.66
N THR A 335 0.47 34.88 59.17
CA THR A 335 -0.81 34.26 58.77
C THR A 335 -1.09 34.47 57.29
N GLU A 336 -0.83 35.68 56.77
CA GLU A 336 -0.97 35.98 55.34
C GLU A 336 -0.08 35.08 54.48
N ARG A 337 1.20 34.91 54.84
CA ARG A 337 2.15 34.08 54.06
C ARG A 337 1.76 32.61 54.07
N GLU A 338 1.33 32.10 55.23
CA GLU A 338 0.82 30.75 55.33
C GLU A 338 -0.43 30.54 54.47
N GLN A 339 -1.32 31.54 54.40
CA GLN A 339 -2.50 31.50 53.54
C GLN A 339 -2.12 31.51 52.05
N LEU A 340 -1.19 32.38 51.63
CA LEU A 340 -0.68 32.42 50.26
C LEU A 340 -0.05 31.08 49.85
N LEU A 341 0.78 30.49 50.71
CA LEU A 341 1.39 29.17 50.46
C LEU A 341 0.34 28.05 50.34
N ARG A 342 -0.74 28.09 51.16
CA ARG A 342 -1.86 27.14 51.03
C ARG A 342 -2.58 27.30 49.71
N GLN A 343 -2.92 28.53 49.32
CA GLN A 343 -3.61 28.81 48.05
C GLN A 343 -2.74 28.40 46.84
N LEU A 344 -1.43 28.63 46.87
CA LEU A 344 -0.50 28.15 45.84
C LEU A 344 -0.49 26.62 45.77
N LYS A 345 -0.52 25.93 46.90
CA LYS A 345 -0.58 24.46 46.95
C LYS A 345 -1.89 23.91 46.38
N GLU A 346 -3.02 24.56 46.63
CA GLU A 346 -4.30 24.21 46.02
C GLU A 346 -4.24 24.38 44.49
N LYS A 347 -3.67 25.49 44.00
CA LYS A 347 -3.46 25.72 42.57
C LYS A 347 -2.51 24.70 41.93
N GLU A 348 -1.48 24.27 42.65
CA GLU A 348 -0.57 23.20 42.22
C GLU A 348 -1.31 21.86 42.06
N GLN A 349 -2.18 21.51 43.02
CA GLN A 349 -3.00 20.29 42.95
C GLN A 349 -3.96 20.31 41.76
N VAL A 350 -4.63 21.43 41.51
CA VAL A 350 -5.52 21.59 40.35
C VAL A 350 -4.76 21.38 39.04
N ALA A 351 -3.56 21.96 38.91
CA ALA A 351 -2.74 21.76 37.72
C ALA A 351 -2.31 20.28 37.55
N GLN A 352 -1.93 19.60 38.64
CA GLN A 352 -1.57 18.19 38.62
C GLN A 352 -2.73 17.29 38.20
N GLU A 353 -3.96 17.57 38.67
CA GLU A 353 -5.16 16.83 38.24
C GLU A 353 -5.39 16.95 36.74
N LEU A 354 -5.24 18.15 36.16
CA LEU A 354 -5.38 18.36 34.72
C LEU A 354 -4.31 17.59 33.92
N VAL A 355 -3.05 17.67 34.35
CA VAL A 355 -1.95 16.94 33.70
C VAL A 355 -2.16 15.43 33.78
N LYS A 356 -2.68 14.91 34.89
CA LYS A 356 -2.98 13.48 35.05
C LYS A 356 -3.96 12.98 33.98
N VAL A 357 -4.97 13.78 33.65
CA VAL A 357 -5.93 13.37 32.62
C VAL A 357 -5.34 13.44 31.21
N ILE A 358 -4.49 14.44 30.94
CA ILE A 358 -3.72 14.48 29.68
C ILE A 358 -2.89 13.20 29.51
N VAL A 359 -2.20 12.76 30.57
CA VAL A 359 -1.40 11.54 30.59
C VAL A 359 -2.28 10.29 30.40
N GLU A 360 -3.46 10.24 31.01
CA GLU A 360 -4.40 9.12 30.85
C GLU A 360 -4.94 9.00 29.42
N TYR A 361 -5.24 10.14 28.78
CA TYR A 361 -5.62 10.14 27.37
C TYR A 361 -4.46 9.75 26.46
N GLN A 362 -3.24 10.26 26.70
CA GLN A 362 -2.04 9.83 25.98
C GLN A 362 -1.87 8.31 26.05
N LYS A 363 -2.03 7.72 27.24
CA LYS A 363 -1.98 6.27 27.44
C LYS A 363 -3.06 5.54 26.64
N THR A 364 -4.31 6.00 26.72
CA THR A 364 -5.43 5.43 25.95
C THR A 364 -5.13 5.46 24.44
N LEU A 365 -4.64 6.58 23.93
CA LEU A 365 -4.31 6.73 22.52
C LEU A 365 -3.16 5.79 22.13
N LYS A 366 -2.13 5.68 22.97
CA LYS A 366 -1.01 4.75 22.77
C LYS A 366 -1.47 3.29 22.68
N GLU A 367 -2.40 2.89 23.54
CA GLU A 367 -2.98 1.54 23.54
C GLU A 367 -3.86 1.31 22.30
N ALA A 368 -4.62 2.32 21.86
CA ALA A 368 -5.54 2.20 20.73
C ALA A 368 -4.85 2.11 19.36
N ILE A 369 -3.71 2.79 19.18
CA ILE A 369 -3.03 2.86 17.87
C ILE A 369 -1.54 2.59 17.88
N GLY A 370 -0.93 2.22 19.01
CA GLY A 370 0.52 2.09 19.10
C GLY A 370 1.12 1.15 18.05
N GLU A 371 0.50 -0.02 17.88
CA GLU A 371 0.93 -1.02 16.89
C GLU A 371 0.62 -0.59 15.44
N ASP A 372 -0.60 -0.09 15.19
CA ASP A 372 -1.02 0.37 13.86
C ASP A 372 -0.20 1.56 13.38
N LEU A 373 0.10 2.49 14.28
CA LEU A 373 0.95 3.65 14.03
C LEU A 373 2.35 3.19 13.63
N GLU A 374 2.94 2.26 14.38
CA GLU A 374 4.26 1.70 14.06
C GLU A 374 4.25 0.96 12.72
N TYR A 375 3.19 0.19 12.44
CA TYR A 375 2.99 -0.46 11.14
C TYR A 375 2.99 0.54 9.98
N CYS A 376 2.23 1.63 10.13
CA CYS A 376 2.13 2.70 9.12
C CYS A 376 3.44 3.47 8.99
N LEU A 377 4.12 3.77 10.10
CA LEU A 377 5.41 4.48 10.12
C LEU A 377 6.48 3.71 9.35
N GLN A 378 6.56 2.40 9.57
CA GLN A 378 7.49 1.51 8.88
C GLN A 378 7.21 1.36 7.37
N ARG A 379 6.05 1.81 6.90
CA ARG A 379 5.58 1.68 5.51
C ARG A 379 5.15 3.01 4.89
N ALA A 380 5.47 4.14 5.52
CA ALA A 380 5.01 5.45 5.08
C ALA A 380 5.54 5.82 3.69
N ALA A 381 6.73 5.34 3.32
CA ALA A 381 7.30 5.53 1.99
C ALA A 381 6.55 4.72 0.91
N LEU A 382 6.07 3.51 1.23
CA LEU A 382 5.16 2.76 0.35
C LEU A 382 3.83 3.50 0.19
N GLU A 383 3.24 3.96 1.29
CA GLU A 383 2.00 4.75 1.25
C GLU A 383 2.14 5.99 0.35
N THR A 384 3.29 6.66 0.43
CA THR A 384 3.61 7.83 -0.41
C THR A 384 3.72 7.43 -1.88
N ALA A 385 4.34 6.29 -2.20
CA ALA A 385 4.50 5.82 -3.56
C ALA A 385 3.15 5.41 -4.21
N PHE A 386 2.26 4.76 -3.45
CA PHE A 386 0.96 4.30 -3.95
C PHE A 386 -0.15 5.36 -3.86
N GLY A 387 -0.29 6.02 -2.70
CA GLY A 387 -1.35 6.98 -2.41
C GLY A 387 -1.00 8.44 -2.75
N LYS A 388 0.25 8.73 -3.14
CA LYS A 388 0.77 10.08 -3.43
C LYS A 388 0.66 11.08 -2.26
N ARG A 389 0.45 10.58 -1.04
CA ARG A 389 0.34 11.38 0.19
C ARG A 389 1.54 11.13 1.07
N ASN A 390 2.25 12.20 1.45
CA ASN A 390 3.36 12.11 2.39
C ASN A 390 2.85 12.16 3.84
N SER A 391 2.52 10.99 4.39
CA SER A 391 1.99 10.82 5.75
C SER A 391 3.08 10.70 6.82
N LEU A 392 4.36 10.58 6.43
CA LEU A 392 5.46 10.38 7.36
C LEU A 392 5.56 11.50 8.43
N PRO A 393 5.48 12.80 8.09
CA PRO A 393 5.51 13.87 9.09
C PRO A 393 4.33 13.82 10.07
N TYR A 394 3.20 13.26 9.64
CA TYR A 394 2.03 13.07 10.51
C TYR A 394 2.30 11.95 11.53
N TYR A 395 2.75 10.77 11.08
CA TYR A 395 3.03 9.65 11.98
C TYR A 395 4.16 9.94 12.97
N LEU A 396 5.24 10.63 12.53
CA LEU A 396 6.35 11.01 13.39
C LEU A 396 5.92 11.93 14.53
N ARG A 397 5.20 13.03 14.20
CA ARG A 397 4.70 13.98 15.21
C ARG A 397 3.77 13.31 16.22
N LEU A 398 2.94 12.38 15.75
CA LEU A 398 2.04 11.62 16.61
C LEU A 398 2.83 10.67 17.53
N LYS A 399 3.82 9.95 17.00
CA LYS A 399 4.70 9.06 17.78
C LYS A 399 5.51 9.81 18.83
N GLU A 400 6.07 10.96 18.49
CA GLU A 400 6.80 11.82 19.43
C GLU A 400 5.87 12.28 20.57
N SER A 401 4.67 12.75 20.23
CA SER A 401 3.73 13.28 21.22
C SER A 401 3.13 12.18 22.12
N ILE A 402 2.90 10.97 21.58
CA ILE A 402 2.45 9.80 22.36
C ILE A 402 3.54 9.31 23.34
N ASN A 403 4.81 9.62 23.09
CA ASN A 403 5.92 9.24 23.96
C ASN A 403 6.49 10.40 24.79
N PHE A 404 5.95 11.62 24.65
CA PHE A 404 6.36 12.79 25.42
C PHE A 404 5.97 12.67 26.90
N ASN A 405 6.85 13.05 27.83
CA ASN A 405 6.54 13.00 29.26
C ASN A 405 5.86 14.30 29.73
N PHE A 406 4.53 14.37 29.62
CA PHE A 406 3.75 15.55 30.02
C PHE A 406 3.86 15.88 31.51
N GLN A 407 4.06 14.89 32.38
CA GLN A 407 4.14 15.10 33.83
C GLN A 407 5.41 15.90 34.21
N MET A 408 6.54 15.59 33.58
CA MET A 408 7.84 16.17 33.94
C MET A 408 8.14 17.48 33.22
N ASN A 409 7.40 17.81 32.15
CA ASN A 409 7.71 18.94 31.27
C ASN A 409 6.55 19.93 31.14
N VAL A 410 5.65 19.99 32.12
CA VAL A 410 4.46 20.88 32.08
C VAL A 410 4.81 22.38 32.08
N ASP A 411 5.94 22.75 32.67
CA ASP A 411 6.46 24.13 32.69
C ASP A 411 7.21 24.51 31.40
N LYS A 412 7.42 23.56 30.48
CA LYS A 412 8.23 23.74 29.27
C LYS A 412 7.38 24.15 28.06
N PRO A 413 7.90 25.01 27.15
CA PRO A 413 7.16 25.43 25.95
C PRO A 413 6.75 24.27 25.02
N GLU A 414 7.56 23.21 24.94
CA GLU A 414 7.31 22.01 24.12
C GLU A 414 6.02 21.28 24.53
N PHE A 415 5.57 21.46 25.77
CA PHE A 415 4.30 20.95 26.27
C PHE A 415 3.14 21.32 25.34
N ILE A 416 3.08 22.58 24.93
CA ILE A 416 2.00 23.10 24.08
C ILE A 416 2.02 22.42 22.72
N VAL A 417 3.22 22.24 22.13
CA VAL A 417 3.38 21.63 20.80
C VAL A 417 2.95 20.17 20.80
N HIS A 418 3.45 19.38 21.75
CA HIS A 418 3.11 17.96 21.84
C HIS A 418 1.65 17.74 22.23
N LEU A 419 1.11 18.55 23.14
CA LEU A 419 -0.29 18.46 23.52
C LEU A 419 -1.18 18.83 22.33
N ASN A 420 -0.84 19.89 21.59
CA ASN A 420 -1.55 20.26 20.37
C ASN A 420 -1.54 19.13 19.33
N HIS A 421 -0.38 18.51 19.06
CA HIS A 421 -0.32 17.35 18.17
C HIS A 421 -1.16 16.16 18.69
N LEU A 422 -1.23 15.95 19.99
CA LEU A 422 -2.01 14.86 20.57
C LEU A 422 -3.52 15.13 20.50
N LEU A 423 -3.93 16.40 20.58
CA LEU A 423 -5.34 16.85 20.56
C LEU A 423 -5.89 17.08 19.17
N MET A 424 -5.09 17.64 18.26
CA MET A 424 -5.47 17.88 16.86
C MET A 424 -5.71 16.61 16.08
N ASN A 425 -5.23 15.49 16.60
CA ASN A 425 -5.45 14.19 16.02
C ASN A 425 -6.47 13.41 16.82
N ALA A 426 -7.61 14.04 17.18
CA ALA A 426 -8.75 13.35 17.80
C ALA A 426 -9.30 12.21 16.90
N SER A 427 -9.15 12.34 15.59
CA SER A 427 -9.40 11.29 14.60
C SER A 427 -8.17 10.41 14.30
N ALA A 428 -7.09 10.51 15.09
CA ALA A 428 -5.88 9.70 14.91
C ALA A 428 -6.21 8.21 14.83
N VAL A 429 -7.11 7.75 15.71
CA VAL A 429 -7.52 6.35 15.76
C VAL A 429 -8.06 5.91 14.41
N THR A 430 -9.14 6.55 13.96
CA THR A 430 -9.77 6.23 12.68
C THR A 430 -8.83 6.49 11.51
N SER A 431 -8.03 7.56 11.54
CA SER A 431 -7.12 7.92 10.45
C SER A 431 -6.00 6.91 10.30
N VAL A 432 -5.34 6.52 11.38
CA VAL A 432 -4.26 5.51 11.36
C VAL A 432 -4.81 4.15 10.97
N GLN A 433 -5.98 3.76 11.47
CA GLN A 433 -6.66 2.52 11.08
C GLN A 433 -7.03 2.51 9.59
N MET A 434 -7.66 3.57 9.08
CA MET A 434 -7.97 3.70 7.64
C MET A 434 -6.70 3.63 6.79
N ARG A 435 -5.60 4.27 7.22
CA ARG A 435 -4.32 4.23 6.50
C ARG A 435 -3.68 2.84 6.51
N GLN A 436 -3.83 2.11 7.61
CA GLN A 436 -3.41 0.72 7.71
C GLN A 436 -4.22 -0.15 6.75
N GLU A 437 -5.54 0.06 6.67
CA GLU A 437 -6.42 -0.62 5.70
C GLU A 437 -6.04 -0.25 4.26
N ASP A 438 -5.77 1.03 3.96
CA ASP A 438 -5.28 1.48 2.65
C ASP A 438 -3.98 0.76 2.28
N LEU A 439 -3.02 0.65 3.22
CA LEU A 439 -1.77 -0.07 3.00
C LEU A 439 -1.99 -1.57 2.73
N LYS A 440 -2.92 -2.22 3.44
CA LYS A 440 -3.31 -3.62 3.18
C LYS A 440 -3.96 -3.76 1.79
N SER A 441 -4.84 -2.84 1.43
CA SER A 441 -5.47 -2.79 0.10
C SER A 441 -4.45 -2.55 -1.01
N PHE A 442 -3.46 -1.67 -0.79
CA PHE A 442 -2.34 -1.47 -1.71
C PHE A 442 -1.50 -2.73 -1.85
N GLN A 443 -1.24 -3.46 -0.77
CA GLN A 443 -0.54 -4.74 -0.81
C GLN A 443 -1.30 -5.78 -1.64
N GLU A 444 -2.60 -5.93 -1.43
CA GLU A 444 -3.44 -6.86 -2.19
C GLU A 444 -3.48 -6.50 -3.69
N THR A 445 -3.69 -5.22 -3.99
CA THR A 445 -3.68 -4.68 -5.35
C THR A 445 -2.33 -4.91 -6.01
N PHE A 446 -1.23 -4.65 -5.29
CA PHE A 446 0.12 -4.87 -5.77
C PHE A 446 0.38 -6.34 -6.11
N LEU A 447 0.03 -7.28 -5.22
CA LEU A 447 0.23 -8.71 -5.45
C LEU A 447 -0.60 -9.24 -6.62
N ARG A 448 -1.79 -8.67 -6.85
CA ARG A 448 -2.64 -9.00 -8.00
C ARG A 448 -2.08 -8.45 -9.31
N ASP A 449 -1.69 -7.18 -9.31
CA ASP A 449 -1.28 -6.47 -10.52
C ASP A 449 0.16 -6.83 -10.95
N PHE A 450 0.98 -7.31 -10.01
CA PHE A 450 2.37 -7.74 -10.23
C PHE A 450 2.61 -9.17 -9.71
N PRO A 451 2.11 -10.19 -10.44
CA PRO A 451 2.30 -11.59 -10.05
C PRO A 451 3.77 -12.00 -10.05
N GLU A 452 4.12 -13.00 -9.24
CA GLU A 452 5.50 -13.49 -9.12
C GLU A 452 6.00 -14.18 -10.39
N LEU A 453 7.28 -13.96 -10.70
CA LEU A 453 8.02 -14.72 -11.70
C LEU A 453 8.75 -15.89 -11.04
N PHE A 454 8.61 -17.07 -11.65
CA PHE A 454 9.40 -18.25 -11.31
C PHE A 454 10.34 -18.60 -12.47
N PHE A 455 11.62 -18.81 -12.16
CA PHE A 455 12.64 -19.12 -13.15
C PHE A 455 13.02 -20.60 -13.13
N THR A 456 13.22 -21.16 -14.32
CA THR A 456 13.95 -22.41 -14.58
C THR A 456 15.05 -22.11 -15.60
N ASP A 457 15.98 -23.03 -15.83
CA ASP A 457 17.16 -22.80 -16.68
C ASP A 457 16.81 -22.20 -18.06
N ASN A 458 15.71 -22.66 -18.68
CA ASN A 458 15.32 -22.26 -20.05
C ASN A 458 13.95 -21.60 -20.15
N HIS A 459 13.24 -21.41 -19.04
CA HIS A 459 11.86 -20.88 -19.06
C HIS A 459 11.57 -20.02 -17.84
N PHE A 460 10.65 -19.07 -17.99
CA PHE A 460 10.02 -18.37 -16.89
C PHE A 460 8.53 -18.68 -16.82
N THR A 461 7.96 -18.64 -15.63
CA THR A 461 6.51 -18.79 -15.41
C THR A 461 5.92 -17.44 -15.04
N TYR A 462 4.86 -17.03 -15.74
CA TYR A 462 4.13 -15.79 -15.49
C TYR A 462 2.62 -16.07 -15.56
N LYS A 463 1.87 -15.61 -14.55
CA LYS A 463 0.42 -15.91 -14.39
C LYS A 463 0.06 -17.40 -14.51
N GLY A 464 0.97 -18.29 -14.07
CA GLY A 464 0.77 -19.75 -14.09
C GLY A 464 1.15 -20.45 -15.41
N GLU A 465 1.47 -19.70 -16.47
CA GLU A 465 1.89 -20.26 -17.75
C GLU A 465 3.41 -20.18 -17.95
N ARG A 466 3.97 -21.13 -18.71
CA ARG A 466 5.41 -21.29 -18.93
C ARG A 466 5.82 -20.75 -20.30
N TYR A 467 6.79 -19.84 -20.32
CA TYR A 467 7.32 -19.18 -21.52
C TYR A 467 8.82 -19.37 -21.66
N PRO A 468 9.38 -19.38 -22.88
CA PRO A 468 10.81 -19.54 -23.08
C PRO A 468 11.58 -18.33 -22.57
N ARG A 469 12.72 -18.58 -21.90
CA ARG A 469 13.62 -17.55 -21.39
C ARG A 469 14.76 -17.35 -22.36
N GLN A 470 14.80 -16.20 -23.03
CA GLN A 470 15.89 -15.82 -23.93
C GLN A 470 16.90 -14.94 -23.18
N GLU A 471 18.17 -15.01 -23.59
CA GLU A 471 19.25 -14.26 -22.94
C GLU A 471 19.03 -12.73 -22.98
N SER A 472 18.49 -12.24 -24.10
CA SER A 472 18.09 -10.83 -24.29
C SER A 472 17.06 -10.33 -23.26
N TRP A 473 16.29 -11.22 -22.66
CA TRP A 473 15.24 -10.90 -21.68
C TRP A 473 15.70 -11.02 -20.22
N ASN A 474 16.90 -11.56 -19.97
CA ASN A 474 17.38 -11.80 -18.60
C ASN A 474 17.37 -10.55 -17.74
N LYS A 475 17.76 -9.40 -18.30
CA LYS A 475 17.77 -8.14 -17.57
C LYS A 475 16.35 -7.73 -17.16
N THR A 476 15.42 -7.64 -18.11
CA THR A 476 14.02 -7.25 -17.85
C THR A 476 13.33 -8.17 -16.84
N LEU A 477 13.54 -9.49 -16.97
CA LEU A 477 12.98 -10.48 -16.06
C LEU A 477 13.57 -10.36 -14.64
N ASN A 478 14.88 -10.14 -14.52
CA ASN A 478 15.52 -9.92 -13.23
C ASN A 478 15.11 -8.59 -12.60
N ASP A 479 15.04 -7.52 -13.38
CA ASP A 479 14.60 -6.19 -12.91
C ASP A 479 13.17 -6.28 -12.36
N TYR A 480 12.25 -6.94 -13.08
CA TYR A 480 10.90 -7.23 -12.59
C TYR A 480 10.93 -8.01 -11.27
N HIS A 481 11.66 -9.14 -11.22
CA HIS A 481 11.69 -10.01 -10.06
C HIS A 481 12.26 -9.31 -8.82
N ILE A 482 13.37 -8.59 -8.97
CA ILE A 482 14.03 -7.86 -7.87
C ILE A 482 13.13 -6.74 -7.35
N ALA A 483 12.55 -5.93 -8.25
CA ALA A 483 11.66 -4.84 -7.87
C ALA A 483 10.40 -5.37 -7.16
N GLN A 484 9.82 -6.47 -7.68
CA GLN A 484 8.66 -7.12 -7.08
C GLN A 484 8.96 -7.62 -5.66
N GLN A 485 10.09 -8.31 -5.47
CA GLN A 485 10.48 -8.85 -4.16
C GLN A 485 10.83 -7.73 -3.16
N ARG A 486 11.46 -6.64 -3.61
CA ARG A 486 11.74 -5.46 -2.77
C ARG A 486 10.45 -4.86 -2.19
N ILE A 487 9.48 -4.57 -3.04
CA ILE A 487 8.20 -3.98 -2.63
C ILE A 487 7.40 -4.98 -1.77
N LYS A 488 7.34 -6.25 -2.17
CA LYS A 488 6.69 -7.32 -1.38
C LYS A 488 7.29 -7.44 0.04
N SER A 489 8.62 -7.44 0.13
CA SER A 489 9.32 -7.53 1.42
C SER A 489 9.08 -6.30 2.28
N ALA A 490 9.04 -5.10 1.69
CA ALA A 490 8.72 -3.87 2.40
C ALA A 490 7.29 -3.88 2.97
N PHE A 491 6.29 -4.38 2.23
CA PHE A 491 4.95 -4.60 2.79
C PHE A 491 4.95 -5.59 3.96
N ALA A 492 5.74 -6.68 3.87
CA ALA A 492 5.78 -7.70 4.93
C ALA A 492 6.53 -7.24 6.19
N HIS A 493 7.67 -6.57 6.05
CA HIS A 493 8.61 -6.35 7.15
C HIS A 493 8.91 -4.88 7.46
N GLY A 494 8.42 -3.94 6.64
CA GLY A 494 8.74 -2.52 6.74
C GLY A 494 10.14 -2.19 6.22
N ASP A 495 10.39 -0.90 5.97
CA ASP A 495 11.59 -0.40 5.29
C ASP A 495 12.89 -0.83 6.00
N ALA A 496 12.91 -0.78 7.33
CA ALA A 496 14.10 -1.01 8.16
C ALA A 496 14.57 -2.48 8.24
N LYS A 497 13.73 -3.44 7.84
CA LYS A 497 14.04 -4.88 7.90
C LYS A 497 14.25 -5.51 6.53
N THR A 498 14.23 -4.70 5.47
CA THR A 498 14.58 -5.20 4.14
C THR A 498 16.09 -5.40 4.03
N ARG A 499 16.53 -6.42 3.28
CA ARG A 499 17.97 -6.67 3.03
C ARG A 499 18.59 -5.66 2.05
N TYR A 500 17.85 -4.64 1.63
CA TYR A 500 18.22 -3.74 0.56
C TYR A 500 18.50 -2.34 1.13
N ALA A 501 19.54 -1.67 0.61
CA ALA A 501 19.78 -0.26 0.93
C ALA A 501 18.61 0.60 0.41
N ALA A 502 18.36 1.74 1.07
CA ALA A 502 17.25 2.68 0.85
C ALA A 502 16.53 2.53 -0.52
N ILE A 503 15.31 2.00 -0.49
CA ILE A 503 14.53 1.68 -1.69
C ILE A 503 13.77 2.93 -2.15
N ASN A 504 13.96 3.34 -3.39
CA ASN A 504 13.10 4.34 -4.04
C ASN A 504 11.88 3.65 -4.65
N TYR A 505 10.80 3.51 -3.87
CA TYR A 505 9.60 2.78 -4.28
C TYR A 505 8.94 3.33 -5.55
N THR A 506 8.96 4.65 -5.77
CA THR A 506 8.44 5.25 -6.99
C THR A 506 9.24 4.79 -8.21
N ALA A 507 10.57 4.78 -8.12
CA ALA A 507 11.42 4.29 -9.20
C ALA A 507 11.29 2.77 -9.42
N GLU A 508 11.14 1.98 -8.35
CA GLU A 508 10.90 0.53 -8.45
C GLU A 508 9.54 0.23 -9.09
N LEU A 509 8.48 0.98 -8.76
CA LEU A 509 7.17 0.84 -9.40
C LEU A 509 7.21 1.16 -10.90
N VAL A 510 7.94 2.21 -11.30
CA VAL A 510 8.15 2.52 -12.73
C VAL A 510 8.85 1.35 -13.43
N LYS A 511 9.95 0.84 -12.87
CA LYS A 511 10.64 -0.34 -13.43
C LYS A 511 9.73 -1.56 -13.53
N LEU A 512 8.87 -1.78 -12.53
CA LEU A 512 7.90 -2.87 -12.52
C LEU A 512 6.86 -2.73 -13.62
N HIS A 513 6.30 -1.52 -13.81
CA HIS A 513 5.35 -1.24 -14.88
C HIS A 513 5.99 -1.43 -16.26
N ASP A 514 7.19 -0.88 -16.47
CA ASP A 514 7.91 -1.00 -17.75
C ASP A 514 8.25 -2.46 -18.06
N SER A 515 8.78 -3.19 -17.07
CA SER A 515 9.12 -4.60 -17.23
C SER A 515 7.88 -5.47 -17.43
N ARG A 516 6.77 -5.16 -16.74
CA ARG A 516 5.48 -5.83 -16.94
C ARG A 516 4.98 -5.65 -18.36
N ALA A 517 4.95 -4.40 -18.85
CA ALA A 517 4.49 -4.10 -20.20
C ALA A 517 5.30 -4.87 -21.25
N ALA A 518 6.63 -4.88 -21.09
CA ALA A 518 7.52 -5.64 -21.97
C ALA A 518 7.24 -7.16 -21.91
N ILE A 519 7.05 -7.74 -20.72
CA ILE A 519 6.72 -9.17 -20.56
C ILE A 519 5.37 -9.50 -21.21
N GLU A 520 4.34 -8.67 -20.99
CA GLU A 520 3.00 -8.87 -21.54
C GLU A 520 3.00 -8.75 -23.08
N GLU A 521 3.73 -7.80 -23.65
CA GLU A 521 3.93 -7.67 -25.11
C GLU A 521 4.66 -8.88 -25.70
N PHE A 522 5.71 -9.37 -25.03
CA PHE A 522 6.41 -10.58 -25.45
C PHE A 522 5.47 -11.79 -25.47
N ILE A 523 4.67 -11.98 -24.42
CA ILE A 523 3.72 -13.09 -24.33
C ILE A 523 2.66 -13.00 -25.44
N GLU A 524 2.13 -11.81 -25.71
CA GLU A 524 1.16 -11.59 -26.79
C GLU A 524 1.76 -11.93 -28.16
N ASN A 525 2.99 -11.47 -28.44
CA ASN A 525 3.68 -11.77 -29.68
C ASN A 525 4.01 -13.27 -29.81
N TYR A 526 4.50 -13.89 -28.74
CA TYR A 526 4.78 -15.33 -28.70
C TYR A 526 3.52 -16.17 -28.95
N THR A 527 2.41 -15.84 -28.30
CA THR A 527 1.14 -16.57 -28.48
C THR A 527 0.55 -16.37 -29.87
N LYS A 528 0.65 -15.17 -30.45
CA LYS A 528 0.28 -14.92 -31.85
C LYS A 528 1.12 -15.75 -32.83
N GLU A 529 2.44 -15.75 -32.66
CA GLU A 529 3.36 -16.55 -33.49
C GLU A 529 3.04 -18.05 -33.37
N ARG A 530 2.83 -18.55 -32.15
CA ARG A 530 2.45 -19.96 -31.93
C ARG A 530 1.13 -20.34 -32.58
N ARG A 531 0.11 -19.46 -32.51
CA ARG A 531 -1.17 -19.68 -33.20
C ARG A 531 -1.00 -19.69 -34.72
N GLN A 532 -0.15 -18.81 -35.26
CA GLN A 532 0.14 -18.78 -36.69
C GLN A 532 0.85 -20.05 -37.16
N ILE A 533 1.90 -20.48 -36.45
CA ILE A 533 2.60 -21.74 -36.71
C ILE A 533 1.63 -22.93 -36.65
N ALA A 534 0.74 -22.97 -35.65
CA ALA A 534 -0.24 -24.05 -35.54
C ALA A 534 -1.20 -24.11 -36.74
N LYS A 535 -1.71 -22.95 -37.20
CA LYS A 535 -2.55 -22.86 -38.40
C LYS A 535 -1.81 -23.32 -39.66
N GLU A 536 -0.56 -22.90 -39.83
CA GLU A 536 0.24 -23.28 -41.00
C GLU A 536 0.61 -24.78 -40.98
N VAL A 537 0.93 -25.33 -39.81
CA VAL A 537 1.15 -26.78 -39.65
C VAL A 537 -0.12 -27.56 -39.97
N GLN A 538 -1.28 -27.09 -39.52
CA GLN A 538 -2.57 -27.71 -39.85
C GLN A 538 -2.83 -27.66 -41.37
N ALA A 539 -2.59 -26.52 -42.02
CA ALA A 539 -2.73 -26.39 -43.47
C ALA A 539 -1.79 -27.35 -44.24
N LEU A 540 -0.55 -27.53 -43.77
CA LEU A 540 0.39 -28.52 -44.33
C LEU A 540 -0.09 -29.96 -44.12
N GLN A 541 -0.65 -30.28 -42.95
CA GLN A 541 -1.23 -31.60 -42.68
C GLN A 541 -2.40 -31.89 -43.63
N GLU A 542 -3.30 -30.92 -43.84
CA GLU A 542 -4.43 -31.05 -44.77
C GLU A 542 -3.96 -31.25 -46.21
N GLN A 543 -2.94 -30.50 -46.66
CA GLN A 543 -2.38 -30.66 -48.01
C GLN A 543 -1.70 -32.02 -48.20
N LEU A 544 -0.99 -32.54 -47.20
CA LEU A 544 -0.26 -33.81 -47.28
C LEU A 544 -1.19 -35.02 -47.50
N ILE A 545 -2.46 -34.96 -47.09
CA ILE A 545 -3.46 -36.03 -47.30
C ILE A 545 -3.62 -36.38 -48.78
N HIS A 546 -3.42 -35.41 -49.69
CA HIS A 546 -3.52 -35.62 -51.14
C HIS A 546 -2.30 -36.31 -51.77
N TYR A 547 -1.30 -36.65 -50.97
CA TYR A 547 -0.05 -37.25 -51.40
C TYR A 547 0.19 -38.60 -50.69
N PRO A 548 -0.62 -39.64 -50.99
CA PRO A 548 -0.40 -40.97 -50.43
C PRO A 548 0.90 -41.57 -50.97
N LEU A 549 1.51 -42.48 -50.19
CA LEU A 549 2.66 -43.26 -50.63
C LEU A 549 2.33 -44.07 -51.89
N ILE A 550 3.29 -44.15 -52.80
CA ILE A 550 3.18 -44.95 -54.02
C ILE A 550 3.76 -46.34 -53.73
N PRO A 551 2.96 -47.41 -53.78
CA PRO A 551 3.45 -48.77 -53.56
C PRO A 551 4.45 -49.18 -54.65
N ILE A 552 5.56 -49.80 -54.23
CA ILE A 552 6.60 -50.34 -55.12
C ILE A 552 6.66 -51.85 -54.90
N GLU A 553 6.42 -52.63 -55.95
CA GLU A 553 6.42 -54.10 -55.92
C GLU A 553 7.11 -54.64 -57.17
N ASN A 554 8.03 -55.61 -57.02
CA ASN A 554 8.61 -56.39 -58.12
C ASN A 554 8.98 -55.58 -59.39
N HIS A 555 9.90 -54.62 -59.27
CA HIS A 555 10.35 -53.73 -60.35
C HIS A 555 9.25 -52.88 -61.01
N SER A 556 8.10 -52.71 -60.35
CA SER A 556 6.99 -51.87 -60.78
C SER A 556 6.50 -50.98 -59.64
N PHE A 557 5.75 -49.93 -59.98
CA PHE A 557 5.03 -49.11 -59.02
C PHE A 557 3.55 -49.02 -59.38
N THR A 558 2.69 -48.95 -58.37
CA THR A 558 1.25 -48.86 -58.56
C THR A 558 0.81 -47.40 -58.48
N TYR A 559 0.25 -46.89 -59.57
CA TYR A 559 -0.28 -45.53 -59.66
C TYR A 559 -1.72 -45.58 -60.17
N ALA A 560 -2.66 -44.97 -59.43
CA ALA A 560 -4.09 -45.03 -59.72
C ALA A 560 -4.59 -46.46 -60.02
N SER A 561 -4.24 -47.40 -59.13
CA SER A 561 -4.61 -48.82 -59.23
C SER A 561 -4.05 -49.59 -60.43
N THR A 562 -3.06 -49.04 -61.14
CA THR A 562 -2.41 -49.69 -62.30
C THR A 562 -0.90 -49.81 -62.06
N ALA A 563 -0.32 -50.97 -62.40
CA ALA A 563 1.12 -51.20 -62.29
C ALA A 563 1.88 -50.65 -63.52
N TYR A 564 2.96 -49.91 -63.27
CA TYR A 564 3.86 -49.33 -64.26
C TYR A 564 5.32 -49.72 -64.00
N PRO A 565 6.17 -49.84 -65.03
CA PRO A 565 7.58 -50.19 -64.84
C PRO A 565 8.33 -49.14 -64.02
N LEU A 566 9.20 -49.58 -63.11
CA LEU A 566 9.93 -48.69 -62.20
C LEU A 566 11.24 -48.14 -62.80
N LEU A 567 11.89 -48.89 -63.69
CA LEU A 567 13.33 -48.74 -64.01
C LEU A 567 13.77 -47.30 -64.32
N SER A 568 13.05 -46.60 -65.19
CA SER A 568 13.40 -45.26 -65.69
C SER A 568 12.92 -44.10 -64.80
N ILE A 569 12.11 -44.38 -63.76
CA ILE A 569 11.52 -43.36 -62.87
C ILE A 569 11.78 -43.66 -61.38
N LYS A 570 12.60 -44.68 -61.09
CA LYS A 570 12.88 -45.20 -59.74
C LYS A 570 13.27 -44.10 -58.75
N ALA A 571 14.26 -43.27 -59.09
CA ALA A 571 14.75 -42.21 -58.21
C ALA A 571 13.67 -41.18 -57.86
N THR A 572 12.79 -40.85 -58.79
CA THR A 572 11.68 -39.91 -58.56
C THR A 572 10.60 -40.51 -57.65
N VAL A 573 10.27 -41.80 -57.81
CA VAL A 573 9.30 -42.50 -56.95
C VAL A 573 9.86 -42.70 -55.53
N GLU A 574 11.14 -43.05 -55.39
CA GLU A 574 11.81 -43.17 -54.09
C GLU A 574 11.91 -41.81 -53.38
N SER A 575 12.29 -40.75 -54.11
CA SER A 575 12.31 -39.37 -53.59
C SER A 575 10.93 -38.91 -53.12
N TYR A 576 9.88 -39.17 -53.92
CA TYR A 576 8.49 -38.91 -53.53
C TYR A 576 8.13 -39.60 -52.20
N ASN A 577 8.36 -40.91 -52.08
CA ASN A 577 8.01 -41.66 -50.89
C ASN A 577 8.81 -41.21 -49.65
N LEU A 578 10.12 -40.93 -49.80
CA LEU A 578 10.96 -40.45 -48.71
C LEU A 578 10.53 -39.07 -48.20
N THR A 579 10.26 -38.13 -49.11
CA THR A 579 9.78 -36.79 -48.76
C THR A 579 8.42 -36.85 -48.06
N GLN A 580 7.51 -37.72 -48.53
CA GLN A 580 6.20 -37.95 -47.90
C GLN A 580 6.34 -38.46 -46.45
N GLN A 581 7.20 -39.45 -46.22
CA GLN A 581 7.44 -40.01 -44.89
C GLN A 581 8.07 -38.98 -43.93
N THR A 582 9.03 -38.19 -44.44
CA THR A 582 9.69 -37.13 -43.68
C THR A 582 8.70 -36.04 -43.28
N LEU A 583 7.81 -35.63 -44.19
CA LEU A 583 6.74 -34.67 -43.90
C LEU A 583 5.76 -35.23 -42.87
N THR A 584 5.31 -36.48 -43.03
CA THR A 584 4.38 -37.15 -42.11
C THR A 584 4.95 -37.21 -40.69
N THR A 585 6.22 -37.62 -40.55
CA THR A 585 6.90 -37.75 -39.25
C THR A 585 7.06 -36.39 -38.56
N ASN A 586 7.52 -35.37 -39.29
CA ASN A 586 7.78 -34.05 -38.72
C ASN A 586 6.50 -33.27 -38.41
N LEU A 587 5.43 -33.46 -39.19
CA LEU A 587 4.12 -32.85 -38.92
C LEU A 587 3.35 -33.56 -37.79
N ALA A 588 3.70 -34.80 -37.46
CA ALA A 588 3.19 -35.50 -36.28
C ALA A 588 3.95 -35.15 -34.98
N ALA A 589 5.10 -34.48 -35.09
CA ALA A 589 5.90 -34.08 -33.94
C ALA A 589 5.23 -32.94 -33.14
N ASN A 590 5.59 -32.82 -31.86
CA ASN A 590 5.01 -31.81 -30.96
C ASN A 590 5.18 -30.37 -31.50
N LEU A 591 4.03 -29.69 -31.68
CA LEU A 591 3.91 -28.27 -32.07
C LEU A 591 4.77 -27.33 -31.20
N SER A 592 5.00 -27.69 -29.94
CA SER A 592 5.84 -26.92 -29.01
C SER A 592 7.30 -26.81 -29.43
N THR A 593 7.79 -27.68 -30.32
CA THR A 593 9.18 -27.67 -30.83
C THR A 593 9.31 -27.12 -32.25
N MET A 594 8.19 -26.70 -32.84
CA MET A 594 8.13 -26.15 -34.19
C MET A 594 8.60 -24.69 -34.18
N THR A 595 9.62 -24.38 -34.99
CA THR A 595 10.15 -23.02 -35.17
C THR A 595 9.85 -22.53 -36.58
N PRO A 596 9.89 -21.20 -36.85
CA PRO A 596 9.70 -20.67 -38.20
C PRO A 596 10.64 -21.30 -39.24
N VAL A 597 11.90 -21.54 -38.86
CA VAL A 597 12.89 -22.18 -39.74
C VAL A 597 12.47 -23.61 -40.12
N LYS A 598 12.03 -24.42 -39.14
CA LYS A 598 11.55 -25.78 -39.40
C LYS A 598 10.28 -25.76 -40.26
N LEU A 599 9.35 -24.84 -40.01
CA LEU A 599 8.13 -24.69 -40.80
C LEU A 599 8.43 -24.38 -42.27
N SER A 600 9.34 -23.44 -42.55
CA SER A 600 9.79 -23.15 -43.91
C SER A 600 10.44 -24.35 -44.61
N GLN A 601 11.20 -25.17 -43.87
CA GLN A 601 11.77 -26.42 -44.40
C GLN A 601 10.67 -27.43 -44.78
N LEU A 602 9.63 -27.57 -43.96
CA LEU A 602 8.49 -28.45 -44.27
C LEU A 602 7.70 -27.95 -45.49
N GLN A 603 7.47 -26.64 -45.61
CA GLN A 603 6.85 -26.05 -46.79
C GLN A 603 7.66 -26.33 -48.07
N ASN A 604 8.99 -26.26 -47.99
CA ASN A 604 9.85 -26.60 -49.13
C ASN A 604 9.79 -28.09 -49.49
N ASN A 605 9.79 -28.97 -48.49
CA ASN A 605 9.64 -30.41 -48.71
C ASN A 605 8.30 -30.75 -49.39
N LEU A 606 7.21 -30.05 -49.07
CA LEU A 606 5.94 -30.24 -49.74
C LEU A 606 6.03 -29.90 -51.23
N LYS A 607 6.70 -28.79 -51.61
CA LYS A 607 6.92 -28.43 -53.02
C LYS A 607 7.66 -29.51 -53.81
N ILE A 608 8.73 -30.06 -53.22
CA ILE A 608 9.49 -31.17 -53.82
C ILE A 608 8.59 -32.40 -54.04
N LEU A 609 7.69 -32.69 -53.10
CA LEU A 609 6.72 -33.77 -53.21
C LEU A 609 5.75 -33.56 -54.40
N GLU A 610 5.27 -32.32 -54.59
CA GLU A 610 4.39 -31.98 -55.72
C GLU A 610 5.07 -32.14 -57.09
N GLU A 611 6.33 -31.71 -57.19
CA GLU A 611 7.14 -31.82 -58.41
C GLU A 611 7.38 -33.29 -58.78
N ASN A 612 7.76 -34.11 -57.81
CA ASN A 612 7.93 -35.55 -58.02
C ASN A 612 6.61 -36.21 -58.47
N LYS A 613 5.46 -35.85 -57.89
CA LYS A 613 4.15 -36.38 -58.30
C LYS A 613 3.82 -36.03 -59.75
N LYS A 614 4.12 -34.79 -60.18
CA LYS A 614 3.92 -34.34 -61.57
C LYS A 614 4.79 -35.15 -62.54
N ALA A 615 6.06 -35.38 -62.21
CA ALA A 615 6.96 -36.18 -63.03
C ALA A 615 6.49 -37.65 -63.17
N ILE A 616 6.02 -38.25 -62.07
CA ILE A 616 5.46 -39.61 -62.08
C ILE A 616 4.20 -39.68 -62.96
N ALA A 617 3.30 -38.69 -62.86
CA ALA A 617 2.08 -38.63 -63.68
C ALA A 617 2.41 -38.53 -65.18
N ALA A 618 3.40 -37.72 -65.55
CA ALA A 618 3.86 -37.60 -66.94
C ALA A 618 4.42 -38.92 -67.48
N TYR A 619 5.21 -39.64 -66.66
CA TYR A 619 5.72 -40.96 -67.02
C TYR A 619 4.59 -41.98 -67.26
N VAL A 620 3.60 -42.02 -66.36
CA VAL A 620 2.42 -42.88 -66.48
C VAL A 620 1.66 -42.62 -67.79
N GLN A 621 1.46 -41.35 -68.13
CA GLN A 621 0.78 -40.96 -69.38
C GLN A 621 1.55 -41.45 -70.61
N HIS A 622 2.88 -41.33 -70.60
CA HIS A 622 3.73 -41.81 -71.69
C HIS A 622 3.63 -43.34 -71.88
N GLN A 623 3.60 -44.12 -70.80
CA GLN A 623 3.43 -45.57 -70.85
C GLN A 623 2.07 -46.00 -71.44
N ASN A 624 1.00 -45.24 -71.16
CA ASN A 624 -0.32 -45.52 -71.73
C ASN A 624 -0.36 -45.34 -73.25
N TRP A 625 0.30 -44.30 -73.77
CA TRP A 625 0.43 -44.11 -75.22
C TRP A 625 1.15 -45.28 -75.91
N ILE A 626 2.20 -45.83 -75.30
CA ILE A 626 2.91 -47.02 -75.83
C ILE A 626 1.96 -48.22 -75.94
N LYS A 627 1.19 -48.50 -74.87
CA LYS A 627 0.22 -49.61 -74.86
C LYS A 627 -0.83 -49.46 -75.95
N GLU A 628 -1.40 -48.27 -76.10
CA GLU A 628 -2.46 -48.01 -77.07
C GLU A 628 -1.95 -48.09 -78.53
N LEU A 629 -0.75 -47.56 -78.79
CA LEU A 629 -0.13 -47.63 -80.11
C LEU A 629 0.11 -49.08 -80.54
N ARG A 630 0.51 -49.96 -79.62
CA ARG A 630 0.66 -51.42 -79.88
C ARG A 630 -0.66 -52.09 -80.26
N LEU A 631 -1.78 -51.64 -79.71
CA LEU A 631 -3.09 -52.22 -80.00
C LEU A 631 -3.60 -51.81 -81.39
N VAL A 632 -3.49 -50.53 -81.74
CA VAL A 632 -3.87 -50.02 -83.08
C VAL A 632 -3.00 -50.65 -84.17
N SER A 633 -1.70 -50.75 -83.88
CA SER A 633 -0.71 -51.47 -84.67
C SER A 633 -1.11 -52.91 -85.03
N LEU A 634 -1.67 -53.66 -84.07
CA LEU A 634 -2.09 -55.03 -84.25
C LEU A 634 -3.29 -55.12 -85.20
N LYS A 635 -4.26 -54.20 -85.06
CA LYS A 635 -5.44 -54.12 -85.93
C LYS A 635 -5.08 -53.80 -87.38
N LEU A 636 -4.14 -52.89 -87.62
CA LEU A 636 -3.65 -52.59 -88.96
C LEU A 636 -3.05 -53.83 -89.64
N LYS A 637 -2.24 -54.62 -88.92
CA LYS A 637 -1.68 -55.88 -89.43
C LYS A 637 -2.76 -56.92 -89.77
N GLN A 638 -3.85 -56.98 -89.01
CA GLN A 638 -4.98 -57.85 -89.32
C GLN A 638 -5.66 -57.46 -90.64
N HIS A 639 -5.82 -56.17 -90.92
CA HIS A 639 -6.40 -55.69 -92.18
C HIS A 639 -5.51 -55.97 -93.40
N GLU A 640 -4.20 -55.82 -93.26
CA GLU A 640 -3.23 -56.17 -94.31
C GLU A 640 -3.41 -57.62 -94.79
N ASN A 641 -3.55 -58.55 -93.84
CA ASN A 641 -3.74 -59.97 -94.11
C ASN A 641 -5.06 -60.30 -94.84
N LEU A 642 -6.06 -59.42 -94.77
CA LEU A 642 -7.36 -59.60 -95.45
C LEU A 642 -7.34 -59.15 -96.92
N LEU A 643 -6.40 -58.30 -97.33
CA LEU A 643 -6.32 -57.76 -98.69
C LEU A 643 -5.67 -58.76 -99.66
N GLU A 644 -4.62 -59.46 -99.22
CA GLU A 644 -3.84 -60.40 -100.03
C GLU A 644 -4.68 -61.51 -100.72
N PRO A 645 -5.63 -62.19 -100.03
CA PRO A 645 -6.45 -63.19 -100.68
C PRO A 645 -7.40 -62.60 -101.74
N LYS A 646 -7.83 -61.34 -101.57
CA LYS A 646 -8.73 -60.66 -102.50
C LYS A 646 -8.00 -60.26 -103.78
N ILE A 647 -6.80 -59.70 -103.66
CA ILE A 647 -5.91 -59.38 -104.78
C ILE A 647 -5.70 -60.63 -105.64
N LYS A 648 -5.31 -61.76 -105.02
CA LYS A 648 -5.11 -63.04 -105.72
C LYS A 648 -6.36 -63.57 -106.42
N LEU A 649 -7.54 -63.38 -105.83
CA LEU A 649 -8.80 -63.81 -106.45
C LEU A 649 -9.18 -62.93 -107.65
N ALA A 650 -8.99 -61.61 -107.56
CA ALA A 650 -9.21 -60.69 -108.67
C ALA A 650 -8.27 -61.02 -109.84
N ASP A 651 -6.98 -61.23 -109.57
CA ASP A 651 -5.99 -61.62 -110.59
C ASP A 651 -6.31 -62.96 -111.23
N LYS A 652 -6.77 -63.94 -110.45
CA LYS A 652 -7.18 -65.24 -110.98
C LYS A 652 -8.38 -65.12 -111.92
N ILE A 653 -9.32 -64.22 -111.65
CA ILE A 653 -10.44 -63.94 -112.55
C ILE A 653 -9.94 -63.26 -113.82
N CYS A 654 -9.08 -62.24 -113.70
CA CYS A 654 -8.41 -61.60 -114.83
C CYS A 654 -7.72 -62.62 -115.75
N GLN A 655 -6.96 -63.55 -115.18
CA GLN A 655 -6.26 -64.60 -115.93
C GLN A 655 -7.23 -65.52 -116.67
N ARG A 656 -8.32 -65.95 -116.01
CA ARG A 656 -9.34 -66.80 -116.66
C ARG A 656 -10.02 -66.11 -117.84
N ILE A 657 -10.31 -64.81 -117.71
CA ILE A 657 -10.88 -64.02 -118.80
C ILE A 657 -9.87 -63.91 -119.96
N GLU A 658 -8.59 -63.71 -119.65
CA GLU A 658 -7.53 -63.63 -120.66
C GLU A 658 -7.29 -64.95 -121.40
N GLU A 659 -7.29 -66.07 -120.68
CA GLU A 659 -7.19 -67.41 -121.25
C GLU A 659 -8.33 -67.68 -122.23
N GLU A 660 -9.54 -67.24 -121.88
CA GLU A 660 -10.72 -67.39 -122.74
C GLU A 660 -10.66 -66.47 -123.98
N ILE A 661 -10.23 -65.22 -123.81
CA ILE A 661 -9.95 -64.30 -124.94
C ILE A 661 -8.97 -64.95 -125.90
N THR A 662 -7.86 -65.48 -125.37
CA THR A 662 -6.80 -66.11 -126.17
C THR A 662 -7.32 -67.35 -126.91
N ARG A 663 -8.17 -68.16 -126.26
CA ARG A 663 -8.82 -69.34 -126.87
C ARG A 663 -9.71 -68.93 -128.05
N ILE A 664 -10.53 -67.91 -127.87
CA ILE A 664 -11.45 -67.42 -128.90
C ILE A 664 -10.67 -66.76 -130.03
N GLU A 665 -9.70 -65.88 -129.74
CA GLU A 665 -8.85 -65.20 -130.73
C GLU A 665 -8.12 -66.19 -131.65
N LYS A 666 -7.63 -67.33 -131.10
CA LYS A 666 -6.96 -68.37 -131.88
C LYS A 666 -7.87 -69.05 -132.91
N ASN A 667 -9.16 -69.17 -132.59
CA ASN A 667 -10.14 -69.83 -133.46
C ASN A 667 -10.84 -68.86 -134.42
N ASN A 668 -11.19 -67.67 -133.92
CA ASN A 668 -11.80 -66.59 -134.68
C ASN A 668 -11.40 -65.22 -134.08
N PRO A 669 -10.44 -64.51 -134.67
CA PRO A 669 -9.96 -63.23 -134.15
C PRO A 669 -10.98 -62.07 -134.30
N GLN A 670 -12.03 -62.23 -135.11
CA GLN A 670 -13.09 -61.23 -135.29
C GLN A 670 -14.34 -61.53 -134.45
N ASP A 671 -14.24 -62.43 -133.46
CA ASP A 671 -15.37 -62.80 -132.59
C ASP A 671 -15.71 -61.68 -131.58
N GLU A 672 -16.97 -61.24 -131.59
CA GLU A 672 -17.47 -60.14 -130.77
C GLU A 672 -17.34 -60.41 -129.25
N ARG A 673 -17.25 -61.68 -128.82
CA ARG A 673 -17.00 -62.04 -127.41
C ARG A 673 -15.66 -61.51 -126.90
N ILE A 674 -14.66 -61.37 -127.77
CA ILE A 674 -13.32 -60.89 -127.39
C ILE A 674 -13.41 -59.46 -126.83
N ALA A 675 -14.12 -58.58 -127.53
CA ALA A 675 -14.29 -57.19 -127.10
C ALA A 675 -15.04 -57.08 -125.77
N PHE A 676 -16.05 -57.94 -125.57
CA PHE A 676 -16.79 -58.02 -124.31
C PHE A 676 -15.94 -58.52 -123.15
N LEU A 677 -15.21 -59.63 -123.33
CA LEU A 677 -14.35 -60.19 -122.29
C LEU A 677 -13.23 -59.20 -121.92
N LYS A 678 -12.67 -58.45 -122.90
CA LYS A 678 -11.73 -57.36 -122.63
C LYS A 678 -12.34 -56.29 -121.73
N LYS A 679 -13.60 -55.90 -121.97
CA LYS A 679 -14.33 -54.96 -121.09
C LYS A 679 -14.65 -55.54 -119.71
N LEU A 680 -15.05 -56.81 -119.64
CA LEU A 680 -15.33 -57.52 -118.38
C LEU A 680 -14.08 -57.66 -117.50
N LYS A 681 -12.88 -57.71 -118.10
CA LYS A 681 -11.61 -57.81 -117.38
C LYS A 681 -11.21 -56.51 -116.65
N ILE A 682 -11.53 -55.33 -117.19
CA ILE A 682 -11.06 -54.03 -116.67
C ILE A 682 -11.35 -53.82 -115.18
N PRO A 683 -12.59 -54.05 -114.67
CA PRO A 683 -12.90 -53.83 -113.27
C PRO A 683 -12.02 -54.64 -112.30
N PHE A 684 -11.60 -55.84 -112.69
CA PHE A 684 -10.74 -56.68 -111.86
C PHE A 684 -9.30 -56.16 -111.80
N ILE A 685 -8.77 -55.61 -112.89
CA ILE A 685 -7.43 -54.98 -112.91
C ILE A 685 -7.40 -53.78 -111.96
N GLU A 686 -8.42 -52.93 -112.01
CA GLU A 686 -8.51 -51.73 -111.17
C GLU A 686 -8.65 -52.08 -109.69
N VAL A 687 -9.41 -53.11 -109.37
CA VAL A 687 -9.56 -53.61 -107.99
C VAL A 687 -8.25 -54.18 -107.47
N THR A 688 -7.53 -54.97 -108.27
CA THR A 688 -6.17 -55.44 -107.92
C THR A 688 -5.28 -54.24 -107.60
N ALA A 689 -5.22 -53.23 -108.47
CA ALA A 689 -4.36 -52.06 -108.28
C ALA A 689 -4.71 -51.28 -106.99
N ARG A 690 -6.00 -51.03 -106.74
CA ARG A 690 -6.48 -50.32 -105.54
C ARG A 690 -6.18 -51.10 -104.26
N LEU A 691 -6.45 -52.40 -104.23
CA LEU A 691 -6.20 -53.23 -103.05
C LEU A 691 -4.69 -53.41 -102.78
N THR A 692 -3.86 -53.48 -103.82
CA THR A 692 -2.39 -53.52 -103.69
C THR A 692 -1.83 -52.22 -103.14
N SER A 693 -2.24 -51.07 -103.67
CA SER A 693 -1.83 -49.75 -103.13
C SER A 693 -2.25 -49.57 -101.67
N ALA A 694 -3.45 -50.03 -101.31
CA ALA A 694 -3.93 -50.00 -99.93
C ALA A 694 -3.07 -50.87 -98.99
N LYS A 695 -2.64 -52.05 -99.46
CA LYS A 695 -1.74 -52.95 -98.71
C LYS A 695 -0.36 -52.32 -98.49
N GLU A 696 0.25 -51.73 -99.51
CA GLU A 696 1.57 -51.08 -99.43
C GLU A 696 1.57 -49.93 -98.41
N ARG A 697 0.52 -49.10 -98.41
CA ARG A 697 0.37 -48.01 -97.43
C ARG A 697 0.23 -48.52 -95.98
N ILE A 698 -0.36 -49.69 -95.74
CA ILE A 698 -0.36 -50.32 -94.40
C ILE A 698 1.07 -50.65 -93.97
N GLU A 699 1.89 -51.22 -94.86
CA GLU A 699 3.27 -51.56 -94.55
C GLU A 699 4.10 -50.31 -94.19
N GLU A 700 3.92 -49.19 -94.89
CA GLU A 700 4.57 -47.90 -94.59
C GLU A 700 4.24 -47.39 -93.17
N VAL A 701 2.95 -47.35 -92.81
CA VAL A 701 2.50 -46.91 -91.48
C VAL A 701 2.98 -47.87 -90.39
N LEU A 702 3.12 -49.16 -90.70
CA LEU A 702 3.66 -50.14 -89.76
C LEU A 702 5.19 -50.03 -89.56
N GLN A 703 5.93 -49.59 -90.59
CA GLN A 703 7.38 -49.37 -90.53
C GLN A 703 7.77 -48.08 -89.80
N ALA A 704 6.93 -47.04 -89.86
CA ALA A 704 7.12 -45.76 -89.16
C ALA A 704 7.13 -45.87 -87.61
N LYS A 705 6.85 -47.05 -87.04
CA LYS A 705 6.78 -47.33 -85.59
C LYS A 705 8.10 -47.27 -84.81
N ARG A 706 9.25 -47.08 -85.48
CA ARG A 706 10.56 -47.18 -84.80
C ARG A 706 10.99 -45.88 -84.09
N ASP A 707 10.32 -44.76 -84.36
CA ASP A 707 10.59 -43.50 -83.67
C ASP A 707 9.73 -43.40 -82.39
N THR A 708 10.36 -43.27 -81.21
CA THR A 708 9.64 -43.22 -79.91
C THR A 708 9.38 -41.80 -79.42
N THR A 709 9.82 -40.78 -80.17
CA THR A 709 9.85 -39.39 -79.69
C THR A 709 8.50 -38.69 -79.84
N ASN A 710 7.56 -39.22 -80.64
CA ASN A 710 6.27 -38.57 -80.92
C ASN A 710 5.08 -39.55 -80.90
N LEU A 711 4.99 -40.35 -79.84
CA LEU A 711 3.99 -41.41 -79.68
C LEU A 711 2.53 -40.92 -79.79
N LYS A 712 2.21 -39.73 -79.27
CA LYS A 712 0.84 -39.18 -79.35
C LYS A 712 0.42 -38.91 -80.79
N GLN A 713 1.30 -38.32 -81.59
CA GLN A 713 1.01 -38.03 -82.99
C GLN A 713 0.98 -39.33 -83.80
N GLN A 714 1.89 -40.25 -83.56
CA GLN A 714 1.89 -41.57 -84.20
C GLN A 714 0.63 -42.38 -83.93
N LEU A 715 0.13 -42.38 -82.67
CA LEU A 715 -1.12 -43.03 -82.31
C LEU A 715 -2.31 -42.42 -83.07
N THR A 716 -2.33 -41.08 -83.18
CA THR A 716 -3.37 -40.35 -83.91
C THR A 716 -3.34 -40.72 -85.40
N THR A 717 -2.17 -40.73 -86.03
CA THR A 717 -1.98 -41.14 -87.43
C THR A 717 -2.39 -42.59 -87.66
N ALA A 718 -1.96 -43.53 -86.81
CA ALA A 718 -2.28 -44.94 -86.96
C ALA A 718 -3.79 -45.23 -86.82
N LYS A 719 -4.49 -44.49 -85.94
CA LYS A 719 -5.95 -44.58 -85.82
C LYS A 719 -6.67 -44.06 -87.05
N GLY A 720 -6.26 -42.88 -87.55
CA GLY A 720 -6.84 -42.30 -88.78
C GLY A 720 -6.67 -43.23 -89.97
N PHE A 721 -5.47 -43.79 -90.13
CA PHE A 721 -5.17 -44.69 -91.24
C PHE A 721 -5.94 -46.03 -91.15
N LEU A 722 -6.14 -46.59 -89.95
CA LEU A 722 -6.98 -47.79 -89.78
C LEU A 722 -8.42 -47.57 -90.25
N ALA A 723 -8.98 -46.38 -90.00
CA ALA A 723 -10.33 -46.03 -90.46
C ALA A 723 -10.40 -45.90 -91.99
N GLU A 724 -9.43 -45.21 -92.60
CA GLU A 724 -9.31 -45.07 -94.06
C GLU A 724 -9.25 -46.44 -94.77
N MET A 725 -8.43 -47.36 -94.24
CA MET A 725 -8.24 -48.69 -94.81
C MET A 725 -9.49 -49.57 -94.82
N ILE A 726 -10.35 -49.43 -93.80
CA ILE A 726 -11.64 -50.12 -93.75
C ILE A 726 -12.54 -49.62 -94.89
N GLY A 727 -12.54 -48.31 -95.15
CA GLY A 727 -13.31 -47.67 -96.23
C GLY A 727 -12.86 -48.11 -97.62
N ILE A 728 -11.56 -48.00 -97.93
CA ILE A 728 -11.00 -48.36 -99.25
C ILE A 728 -11.37 -49.79 -99.67
N ASN A 729 -11.28 -50.74 -98.74
CA ASN A 729 -11.60 -52.15 -99.02
C ASN A 729 -13.09 -52.38 -99.33
N GLN A 730 -13.99 -51.63 -98.69
CA GLN A 730 -15.44 -51.72 -98.92
C GLN A 730 -15.82 -51.08 -100.26
N GLU A 731 -15.37 -49.84 -100.50
CA GLU A 731 -15.65 -49.09 -101.72
C GLU A 731 -15.12 -49.82 -102.97
N THR A 732 -13.91 -50.39 -102.87
CA THR A 732 -13.29 -51.10 -104.00
C THR A 732 -14.07 -52.37 -104.38
N LEU A 733 -14.62 -53.10 -103.42
CA LEU A 733 -15.45 -54.28 -103.73
C LEU A 733 -16.86 -53.90 -104.22
N GLN A 734 -17.44 -52.80 -103.73
CA GLN A 734 -18.71 -52.29 -104.24
C GLN A 734 -18.59 -51.86 -105.71
N TYR A 735 -17.51 -51.16 -106.05
CA TYR A 735 -17.18 -50.81 -107.42
C TYR A 735 -17.12 -52.06 -108.31
N LEU A 736 -16.43 -53.10 -107.87
CA LEU A 736 -16.34 -54.35 -108.63
C LEU A 736 -17.70 -54.99 -108.91
N ASP A 737 -18.55 -55.11 -107.88
CA ASP A 737 -19.89 -55.71 -108.02
C ASP A 737 -20.72 -54.94 -109.05
N GLN A 738 -20.72 -53.61 -108.95
CA GLN A 738 -21.47 -52.74 -109.86
C GLN A 738 -20.97 -52.83 -111.30
N SER A 739 -19.66 -52.74 -111.52
CA SER A 739 -19.09 -52.81 -112.87
C SER A 739 -19.30 -54.18 -113.52
N VAL A 740 -19.18 -55.27 -112.76
CA VAL A 740 -19.40 -56.61 -113.32
C VAL A 740 -20.86 -56.84 -113.67
N LYS A 741 -21.81 -56.42 -112.82
CA LYS A 741 -23.25 -56.46 -113.12
C LYS A 741 -23.61 -55.59 -114.33
N GLU A 742 -23.00 -54.43 -114.47
CA GLU A 742 -23.20 -53.56 -115.63
C GLU A 742 -22.72 -54.23 -116.92
N GLN A 743 -21.51 -54.81 -116.93
CA GLN A 743 -21.00 -55.52 -118.10
C GLN A 743 -21.89 -56.72 -118.44
N LEU A 744 -22.31 -57.50 -117.45
CA LEU A 744 -23.17 -58.68 -117.65
C LEU A 744 -24.67 -58.36 -117.77
N SER A 745 -25.04 -57.09 -117.85
CA SER A 745 -26.44 -56.68 -118.00
C SER A 745 -27.03 -57.08 -119.36
N ALA A 746 -28.36 -57.24 -119.39
CA ALA A 746 -29.09 -57.58 -120.62
C ALA A 746 -28.79 -56.61 -121.78
N THR A 747 -28.62 -55.32 -121.47
CA THR A 747 -28.33 -54.25 -122.42
C THR A 747 -26.96 -54.39 -123.09
N ASN A 748 -25.94 -54.88 -122.38
CA ASN A 748 -24.58 -55.03 -122.94
C ASN A 748 -24.40 -56.39 -123.64
N LEU A 749 -25.03 -57.44 -123.10
CA LEU A 749 -24.99 -58.77 -123.71
C LEU A 749 -25.83 -58.86 -124.99
N SER A 750 -26.95 -58.14 -125.10
CA SER A 750 -27.79 -58.14 -126.32
C SER A 750 -27.11 -57.53 -127.55
N LYS A 751 -26.10 -56.67 -127.35
CA LYS A 751 -25.30 -56.04 -128.42
C LYS A 751 -24.27 -56.97 -129.06
N LEU A 752 -24.09 -58.19 -128.54
CA LEU A 752 -22.91 -59.00 -128.78
C LEU A 752 -23.02 -59.99 -129.94
N THR A 753 -24.21 -60.50 -130.23
CA THR A 753 -24.50 -61.37 -131.37
C THR A 753 -25.95 -61.86 -131.30
N ASP A 754 -26.61 -62.05 -132.45
CA ASP A 754 -27.91 -62.74 -132.54
C ASP A 754 -27.77 -64.29 -132.52
N SER A 755 -26.52 -64.80 -132.48
CA SER A 755 -26.21 -66.23 -132.51
C SER A 755 -26.37 -66.89 -131.14
N ILE A 756 -27.44 -67.68 -130.98
CA ILE A 756 -27.73 -68.44 -129.75
C ILE A 756 -26.57 -69.36 -129.33
N PRO A 757 -25.89 -70.10 -130.23
CA PRO A 757 -24.75 -70.93 -129.83
C PRO A 757 -23.60 -70.14 -129.18
N ILE A 758 -23.32 -68.93 -129.69
CA ILE A 758 -22.22 -68.08 -129.20
C ILE A 758 -22.55 -67.52 -127.81
N LEU A 759 -23.79 -67.07 -127.60
CA LEU A 759 -24.27 -66.62 -126.28
C LEU A 759 -24.25 -67.76 -125.26
N LYS A 760 -24.69 -68.97 -125.64
CA LYS A 760 -24.63 -70.15 -124.77
C LYS A 760 -23.21 -70.50 -124.34
N GLU A 761 -22.25 -70.43 -125.27
CA GLU A 761 -20.84 -70.70 -124.95
C GLU A 761 -20.25 -69.64 -124.00
N LEU A 762 -20.53 -68.35 -124.22
CA LEU A 762 -20.11 -67.26 -123.32
C LEU A 762 -20.72 -67.42 -121.92
N PHE A 763 -22.00 -67.73 -121.83
CA PHE A 763 -22.70 -67.93 -120.57
C PHE A 763 -22.15 -69.14 -119.83
N GLN A 764 -21.88 -70.24 -120.54
CA GLN A 764 -21.26 -71.41 -119.96
C GLN A 764 -19.86 -71.08 -119.39
N PHE A 765 -19.07 -70.25 -120.07
CA PHE A 765 -17.79 -69.78 -119.52
C PHE A 765 -17.99 -68.93 -118.25
N ILE A 766 -18.86 -67.93 -118.28
CA ILE A 766 -19.13 -67.06 -117.13
C ILE A 766 -19.61 -67.91 -115.94
N GLU A 767 -20.58 -68.79 -116.16
CA GLU A 767 -21.15 -69.67 -115.15
C GLU A 767 -20.12 -70.63 -114.56
N THR A 768 -19.36 -71.33 -115.40
CA THR A 768 -18.46 -72.40 -114.94
C THR A 768 -17.09 -71.89 -114.47
N LYS A 769 -16.63 -70.73 -114.98
CA LYS A 769 -15.27 -70.22 -114.71
C LYS A 769 -15.25 -68.93 -113.89
N LEU A 770 -16.29 -68.10 -113.91
CA LEU A 770 -16.22 -66.76 -113.28
C LEU A 770 -17.12 -66.58 -112.05
N ILE A 771 -18.35 -67.13 -112.05
CA ILE A 771 -19.34 -66.85 -111.00
C ILE A 771 -18.86 -67.24 -109.59
N GLN A 772 -18.30 -68.43 -109.41
CA GLN A 772 -17.84 -68.88 -108.09
C GLN A 772 -16.64 -68.05 -107.56
N PRO A 773 -15.55 -67.81 -108.33
CA PRO A 773 -14.49 -66.90 -107.91
C PRO A 773 -14.97 -65.48 -107.62
N LEU A 774 -15.87 -64.93 -108.43
CA LEU A 774 -16.41 -63.58 -108.26
C LEU A 774 -17.23 -63.48 -106.98
N HIS A 775 -18.12 -64.44 -106.74
CA HIS A 775 -18.88 -64.51 -105.48
C HIS A 775 -17.95 -64.58 -104.27
N LYS A 776 -16.85 -65.37 -104.36
CA LYS A 776 -15.84 -65.46 -103.30
C LYS A 776 -15.11 -64.13 -103.08
N LEU A 777 -14.79 -63.39 -104.13
CA LEU A 777 -14.11 -62.10 -104.05
C LEU A 777 -14.99 -61.02 -103.40
N LEU A 778 -16.28 -60.98 -103.75
CA LEU A 778 -17.22 -59.98 -103.24
C LEU A 778 -17.76 -60.30 -101.85
N THR A 779 -18.05 -61.58 -101.56
CA THR A 779 -18.73 -61.99 -100.32
C THR A 779 -17.81 -62.68 -99.31
N GLY A 780 -16.61 -63.12 -99.73
CA GLY A 780 -15.66 -63.84 -98.87
C GLY A 780 -16.05 -65.28 -98.52
N SER A 781 -17.11 -65.85 -99.11
CA SER A 781 -17.64 -67.17 -98.73
C SER A 781 -17.25 -68.30 -99.70
N GLU A 782 -16.57 -69.32 -99.17
CA GLU A 782 -16.08 -70.50 -99.87
C GLU A 782 -16.62 -71.75 -99.17
N LYS A 783 -17.71 -72.33 -99.66
CA LYS A 783 -18.01 -73.74 -99.37
C LYS A 783 -18.28 -74.45 -100.68
N ALA A 784 -17.38 -75.38 -101.02
CA ALA A 784 -17.46 -76.24 -102.18
C ALA A 784 -18.59 -77.27 -102.03
N TYR A 785 -19.20 -77.59 -103.17
CA TYR A 785 -20.31 -78.52 -103.35
C TYR A 785 -20.02 -79.96 -102.89
N GLN A 786 -20.96 -80.59 -102.18
CA GLN A 786 -21.12 -82.04 -102.08
C GLN A 786 -22.55 -82.42 -102.52
N PRO A 787 -22.75 -83.39 -103.43
CA PRO A 787 -24.08 -83.77 -103.90
C PRO A 787 -24.94 -84.40 -102.79
N GLY A 788 -26.10 -83.81 -102.49
CA GLY A 788 -27.12 -84.34 -101.57
C GLY A 788 -28.42 -83.54 -101.67
N LEU A 789 -29.57 -84.17 -101.39
CA LEU A 789 -30.95 -83.75 -101.76
C LEU A 789 -31.48 -82.38 -101.24
N PHE A 790 -30.67 -81.51 -100.62
CA PHE A 790 -31.05 -80.15 -100.22
C PHE A 790 -29.95 -79.13 -100.53
N ALA A 791 -30.26 -78.08 -101.32
CA ALA A 791 -29.30 -77.04 -101.66
C ALA A 791 -28.85 -76.24 -100.41
N SER A 792 -27.54 -76.13 -100.18
CA SER A 792 -26.96 -75.43 -99.01
C SER A 792 -27.23 -73.92 -99.04
N LYS A 793 -27.17 -73.19 -97.90
CA LYS A 793 -27.31 -71.71 -97.90
C LYS A 793 -26.29 -71.04 -98.84
N ALA A 794 -25.09 -71.61 -98.94
CA ALA A 794 -24.07 -71.16 -99.89
C ALA A 794 -24.49 -71.38 -101.35
N GLU A 795 -25.20 -72.48 -101.65
CA GLU A 795 -25.74 -72.79 -102.98
C GLU A 795 -26.94 -71.91 -103.34
N LYS A 796 -27.85 -71.65 -102.39
CA LYS A 796 -28.92 -70.66 -102.57
C LYS A 796 -28.35 -69.26 -102.83
N ASN A 797 -27.31 -68.88 -102.10
CA ASN A 797 -26.65 -67.58 -102.29
C ASN A 797 -25.90 -67.51 -103.62
N LEU A 798 -25.14 -68.55 -103.98
CA LEU A 798 -24.43 -68.60 -105.27
C LEU A 798 -25.40 -68.65 -106.46
N HIS A 799 -26.52 -69.36 -106.32
CA HIS A 799 -27.56 -69.43 -107.34
C HIS A 799 -28.35 -68.12 -107.44
N ALA A 800 -28.66 -67.47 -106.31
CA ALA A 800 -29.25 -66.12 -106.29
C ALA A 800 -28.30 -65.11 -106.93
N PHE A 801 -27.03 -65.14 -106.55
CA PHE A 801 -25.98 -64.30 -107.13
C PHE A 801 -25.81 -64.55 -108.64
N LYS A 802 -25.89 -65.80 -109.09
CA LYS A 802 -25.90 -66.16 -110.51
C LYS A 802 -27.08 -65.51 -111.24
N ARG A 803 -28.30 -65.63 -110.71
CA ARG A 803 -29.50 -65.00 -111.29
C ARG A 803 -29.42 -63.48 -111.30
N ASP A 804 -28.84 -62.88 -110.26
CA ASP A 804 -28.67 -61.43 -110.17
C ASP A 804 -27.65 -60.87 -111.17
N ILE A 805 -26.71 -61.70 -111.64
CA ILE A 805 -25.62 -61.26 -112.52
C ILE A 805 -25.87 -61.59 -113.99
N ILE A 806 -26.45 -62.75 -114.29
CA ILE A 806 -26.62 -63.22 -115.67
C ILE A 806 -28.13 -63.21 -116.01
N PRO A 807 -28.59 -62.40 -116.99
CA PRO A 807 -29.98 -62.41 -117.44
C PRO A 807 -30.34 -63.71 -118.16
N GLU A 808 -31.63 -64.07 -118.25
CA GLU A 808 -32.03 -65.29 -118.95
C GLU A 808 -31.86 -65.14 -120.48
N ILE A 809 -31.38 -66.18 -121.17
CA ILE A 809 -31.13 -66.15 -122.62
C ILE A 809 -32.42 -65.81 -123.41
N GLU A 810 -33.58 -66.24 -122.90
CA GLU A 810 -34.90 -65.95 -123.49
C GLU A 810 -35.27 -64.47 -123.38
N GLU A 811 -34.84 -63.77 -122.33
CA GLU A 811 -35.04 -62.32 -122.19
C GLU A 811 -34.15 -61.53 -123.16
N LEU A 812 -32.91 -61.99 -123.38
CA LEU A 812 -32.01 -61.40 -124.37
C LEU A 812 -32.58 -61.52 -125.80
N GLN A 813 -33.18 -62.66 -126.14
CA GLN A 813 -33.84 -62.85 -127.44
C GLN A 813 -35.01 -61.89 -127.65
N LYS A 814 -35.80 -61.62 -126.60
CA LYS A 814 -36.90 -60.64 -126.69
C LYS A 814 -36.36 -59.24 -126.94
N GLN A 815 -35.25 -58.85 -126.30
CA GLN A 815 -34.63 -57.54 -126.51
C GLN A 815 -33.99 -57.40 -127.90
N GLN A 816 -33.33 -58.44 -128.41
CA GLN A 816 -32.75 -58.44 -129.76
C GLN A 816 -33.84 -58.39 -130.85
N ARG A 817 -34.95 -59.11 -130.66
CA ARG A 817 -36.09 -59.11 -131.60
C ARG A 817 -37.01 -57.89 -131.47
N ALA A 818 -36.94 -57.15 -130.37
CA ALA A 818 -37.69 -55.92 -130.14
C ALA A 818 -36.96 -54.66 -130.67
N ALA A 819 -35.77 -54.80 -131.24
CA ALA A 819 -35.12 -53.71 -131.98
C ALA A 819 -35.70 -53.65 -133.41
N PRO A 820 -36.40 -52.57 -133.81
CA PRO A 820 -36.95 -52.44 -135.16
C PRO A 820 -35.84 -52.25 -136.19
N ALA A 821 -36.01 -52.81 -137.39
CA ALA A 821 -35.15 -52.53 -138.53
C ALA A 821 -35.28 -51.04 -138.95
N ALA A 822 -34.29 -50.24 -138.57
CA ALA A 822 -33.85 -49.01 -139.24
C ALA A 822 -32.42 -48.69 -138.80
#